data_AF-A0A812RY59-F1
#
_entry.id   AF-A0A812RY59-F1
#
_cell.length_a   1.000
_cell.length_b   1.000
_cell.length_c   1.000
_cell.angle_alpha   90.00
_cell.angle_beta   90.00
_cell.angle_gamma   90.00
#
_symmetry.space_group_name_H-M   'P 1'
#
loop_
_entity.id
_entity.type
_entity.pdbx_description
1 polymer ?
#
loop_
_entity_poly.entity_id
_entity_poly.type
_entity_poly.pdbx_seq_one_letter_code
_entity_poly.pdbx_strand_id
1 'polypeptide(L)'
;MDTETGYDPEVWQLICGELGLAGIHLPEQAGGSGFGAVELGIIMEEFGRSMICAPYMGSIVMAATALAACATLSQQQRWLAPLLSGEKIGALAICEDSGEFYTTHLHCTARISSEGWQISGAKRFVLNGKQADTLIIAAATDNGPRLFVTEASTAGVTAEQVETMDATRKMADLTFKNADAELLGQDVPVDLDALQNLTLVALANEMVGGAQALLDAAVEYTKLRVQFGRTIGSFQAIKHRLADLLLVVESAKSAAYQAAVALDNNDNVTELASLAKAAASEAYLQAGIDCIQLHGGIGFTWENDTHLWFKRAKSSEVFMGTPAFHRWLNDNWNPELSLVEWRTKLADTGWATADWPEEYYGKGTSAEEAADIAAVFQDMGIVGAAQSGVRMLAAATLLAHGNDAQKRKYLKRIITGEDSWCQLFSEPGSGSDLAGSTTRADLVGDEWIVNGQKVWNTSAHHADYGLLLARTDWDVPKHQGLSYFIIDMHQPGVEVRQLKQMNGHASFNEVFMTDAVVSRDNLLSDIGNGWQVAVTTLAHERRSFDRIRGGGSFAEQKGRIYDEYREELEIDNEPYKWYPQRAGRVDLILQRAQETGAINDPVTRQEIAKLLIMSRSAQWTAARARAAQQAGKPQGPEGSLGKLAASNIARLAARVHTHISGADALLSGQASPHDGIIAEILVSVPAVSIAGGTDEIQKNIISERVMGMPKEPRFDTGPFKDLLAGPFAGTTLAYFGAEVIKVEPPGAGDPIRGWRLLDDSGTAFWWRSLGRNKKSVTANLRTEAGREVVKKLMTTADVVIENFKPGTMEKWGLGPQDFETLNPDLIFARISGYGQTGPNSTKPGYASVTEAYSGFRYVNGFPGEPPVRPNLSIGDTIAGIHAVLGVLLALLERKQDRGTGGQVVDVALYEAMFNLMEGVVPEYSGGGAIREPSGSTITGIVPTNTYLCADDKHVVIGANGDSIFVRLMQAMQRNDVAEDLRYADNAGRVTHQEFIDGLIAVWTRAHSAAEVIQILEAADVPVGPIYSVADMMEDPHYQARGLFERVETPQGELTIPAILPKLSASPGATDWPGGEVGTYTTEMLLSVGYSEEDLAALRNSGDI
;
A
#
# COMPACT_ATOMS: atom_id res chain seq x y z
N MET A 1 -46.51 10.18 37.13
CA MET A 1 -46.07 10.97 35.95
C MET A 1 -46.42 12.47 36.03
N ASP A 2 -47.60 12.85 36.55
CA ASP A 2 -48.05 14.25 36.66
C ASP A 2 -47.47 15.01 37.86
N THR A 3 -46.81 14.31 38.78
CA THR A 3 -46.07 14.91 39.89
C THR A 3 -44.78 15.56 39.40
N GLU A 4 -44.31 16.60 40.09
CA GLU A 4 -43.05 17.29 39.78
C GLU A 4 -41.83 16.35 39.80
N THR A 5 -41.83 15.39 40.74
CA THR A 5 -40.82 14.33 40.83
C THR A 5 -40.96 13.27 39.74
N GLY A 6 -42.12 13.14 39.09
CA GLY A 6 -42.37 12.19 38.01
C GLY A 6 -42.62 10.74 38.46
N TYR A 7 -42.40 10.40 39.73
CA TYR A 7 -42.63 9.08 40.34
C TYR A 7 -43.36 9.20 41.70
N ASP A 8 -43.84 8.06 42.22
CA ASP A 8 -44.45 7.94 43.55
C ASP A 8 -43.40 7.51 44.60
N PRO A 9 -43.10 8.34 45.62
CA PRO A 9 -42.11 8.02 46.65
C PRO A 9 -42.42 6.78 47.50
N GLU A 10 -43.69 6.48 47.77
CA GLU A 10 -44.06 5.31 48.57
C GLU A 10 -43.81 4.03 47.78
N VAL A 11 -44.17 4.03 46.49
CA VAL A 11 -43.86 2.92 45.57
C VAL A 11 -42.36 2.75 45.39
N TRP A 12 -41.60 3.86 45.30
CA TRP A 12 -40.15 3.80 45.21
C TRP A 12 -39.50 3.17 46.45
N GLN A 13 -39.94 3.57 47.64
CA GLN A 13 -39.48 2.98 48.90
C GLN A 13 -39.88 1.50 49.04
N LEU A 14 -41.06 1.11 48.57
CA LEU A 14 -41.47 -0.30 48.52
C LEU A 14 -40.55 -1.14 47.64
N ILE A 15 -40.23 -0.65 46.42
CA ILE A 15 -39.34 -1.33 45.47
C ILE A 15 -37.94 -1.53 46.05
N CYS A 16 -37.37 -0.49 46.66
CA CYS A 16 -35.99 -0.52 47.17
C CYS A 16 -35.88 -1.21 48.53
N GLY A 17 -36.74 -0.85 49.49
CA GLY A 17 -36.61 -1.25 50.90
C GLY A 17 -37.33 -2.54 51.29
N GLU A 18 -38.59 -2.71 50.87
CA GLU A 18 -39.40 -3.86 51.34
C GLU A 18 -39.31 -5.08 50.41
N LEU A 19 -39.30 -4.85 49.09
CA LEU A 19 -39.19 -5.91 48.09
C LEU A 19 -37.75 -6.28 47.76
N GLY A 20 -36.78 -5.42 48.12
CA GLY A 20 -35.35 -5.65 47.90
C GLY A 20 -34.95 -5.80 46.42
N LEU A 21 -35.71 -5.18 45.51
CA LEU A 21 -35.47 -5.29 44.07
C LEU A 21 -34.28 -4.40 43.64
N ALA A 22 -34.00 -3.34 44.39
CA ALA A 22 -32.88 -2.46 44.13
C ALA A 22 -31.55 -3.19 44.35
N GLY A 23 -30.81 -3.38 43.26
CA GLY A 23 -29.52 -4.09 43.28
C GLY A 23 -29.63 -5.61 43.25
N ILE A 24 -30.75 -6.17 42.77
CA ILE A 24 -30.92 -7.64 42.66
C ILE A 24 -29.81 -8.31 41.84
N HIS A 25 -29.32 -7.62 40.80
CA HIS A 25 -28.26 -8.08 39.89
C HIS A 25 -26.86 -7.75 40.39
N LEU A 26 -26.73 -6.91 41.41
CA LEU A 26 -25.44 -6.50 41.91
C LEU A 26 -24.89 -7.55 42.88
N PRO A 27 -23.55 -7.74 42.93
CA PRO A 27 -22.95 -8.69 43.86
C PRO A 27 -23.26 -8.35 45.33
N GLU A 28 -23.35 -9.39 46.17
CA GLU A 28 -23.57 -9.21 47.62
C GLU A 28 -22.50 -8.32 48.26
N GLN A 29 -21.26 -8.35 47.77
CA GLN A 29 -20.17 -7.51 48.29
C GLN A 29 -20.41 -6.02 48.06
N ALA A 30 -21.21 -5.66 47.05
CA ALA A 30 -21.62 -4.30 46.74
C ALA A 30 -22.94 -3.91 47.44
N GLY A 31 -23.51 -4.79 48.26
CA GLY A 31 -24.79 -4.60 48.96
C GLY A 31 -26.01 -5.04 48.16
N GLY A 32 -25.83 -5.74 47.03
CA GLY A 32 -26.92 -6.33 46.24
C GLY A 32 -27.31 -7.73 46.67
N SER A 33 -28.17 -8.38 45.87
CA SER A 33 -28.71 -9.72 46.17
C SER A 33 -28.02 -10.86 45.40
N GLY A 34 -27.15 -10.55 44.43
CA GLY A 34 -26.28 -11.52 43.76
C GLY A 34 -26.92 -12.45 42.73
N PHE A 35 -28.14 -12.17 42.24
CA PHE A 35 -28.86 -13.08 41.34
C PHE A 35 -28.43 -12.99 39.86
N GLY A 36 -28.15 -11.78 39.36
CA GLY A 36 -27.64 -11.56 37.99
C GLY A 36 -28.58 -10.80 37.06
N ALA A 37 -28.20 -10.71 35.79
CA ALA A 37 -28.90 -9.99 34.72
C ALA A 37 -30.19 -10.69 34.28
N VAL A 38 -30.31 -12.01 34.41
CA VAL A 38 -31.56 -12.74 34.13
C VAL A 38 -32.68 -12.31 35.06
N GLU A 39 -32.45 -12.31 36.38
CA GLU A 39 -33.44 -11.87 37.36
C GLU A 39 -33.76 -10.37 37.23
N LEU A 40 -32.77 -9.54 36.85
CA LEU A 40 -33.05 -8.16 36.47
C LEU A 40 -33.97 -8.09 35.24
N GLY A 41 -33.73 -8.91 34.22
CA GLY A 41 -34.57 -9.02 33.03
C GLY A 41 -36.03 -9.31 33.36
N ILE A 42 -36.29 -10.24 34.28
CA ILE A 42 -37.65 -10.59 34.75
C ILE A 42 -38.35 -9.36 35.37
N ILE A 43 -37.65 -8.63 36.24
CA ILE A 43 -38.19 -7.42 36.87
C ILE A 43 -38.50 -6.37 35.80
N MET A 44 -37.56 -6.16 34.88
CA MET A 44 -37.71 -5.17 33.82
C MET A 44 -38.89 -5.50 32.91
N GLU A 45 -39.09 -6.77 32.56
CA GLU A 45 -40.28 -7.23 31.82
C GLU A 45 -41.56 -6.82 32.53
N GLU A 46 -41.69 -7.12 33.83
CA GLU A 46 -42.89 -6.78 34.59
C GLU A 46 -43.09 -5.27 34.77
N PHE A 47 -42.00 -4.50 34.84
CA PHE A 47 -42.05 -3.04 34.88
C PHE A 47 -42.55 -2.45 33.56
N GLY A 48 -42.13 -3.02 32.43
CA GLY A 48 -42.64 -2.66 31.10
C GLY A 48 -44.11 -3.06 30.92
N ARG A 49 -44.48 -4.25 31.40
CA ARG A 49 -45.86 -4.76 31.39
C ARG A 49 -46.80 -3.85 32.17
N SER A 50 -46.33 -3.29 33.30
CA SER A 50 -47.13 -2.45 34.21
C SER A 50 -46.98 -0.94 33.97
N MET A 51 -46.16 -0.49 33.02
CA MET A 51 -45.83 0.92 32.78
C MET A 51 -45.34 1.64 34.05
N ILE A 52 -44.36 1.06 34.73
CA ILE A 52 -43.82 1.66 35.96
C ILE A 52 -43.17 3.03 35.66
N CYS A 53 -43.59 4.02 36.46
CA CYS A 53 -43.05 5.39 36.47
C CYS A 53 -42.16 5.58 37.70
N ALA A 54 -41.00 4.93 37.73
CA ALA A 54 -40.02 5.00 38.83
C ALA A 54 -38.61 5.28 38.27
N PRO A 55 -37.70 5.89 39.05
CA PRO A 55 -36.33 6.18 38.61
C PRO A 55 -35.43 4.93 38.51
N TYR A 56 -36.01 3.74 38.36
CA TYR A 56 -35.30 2.47 38.45
C TYR A 56 -34.25 2.29 37.34
N MET A 57 -34.61 2.59 36.08
CA MET A 57 -33.67 2.48 34.96
C MET A 57 -32.46 3.43 35.13
N GLY A 58 -32.70 4.70 35.46
CA GLY A 58 -31.63 5.68 35.63
C GLY A 58 -30.80 5.47 36.90
N SER A 59 -31.46 5.19 38.02
CA SER A 59 -30.83 5.12 39.34
C SER A 59 -30.22 3.75 39.65
N ILE A 60 -30.90 2.66 39.31
CA ILE A 60 -30.49 1.30 39.71
C ILE A 60 -29.79 0.60 38.56
N VAL A 61 -30.39 0.56 37.37
CA VAL A 61 -29.79 -0.15 36.24
C VAL A 61 -28.53 0.57 35.75
N MET A 62 -28.58 1.90 35.61
CA MET A 62 -27.45 2.66 35.09
C MET A 62 -26.48 3.12 36.21
N ALA A 63 -26.93 3.99 37.12
CA ALA A 63 -26.06 4.61 38.11
C ALA A 63 -25.49 3.63 39.16
N ALA A 64 -26.34 2.79 39.77
CA ALA A 64 -25.88 1.83 40.79
C ALA A 64 -24.94 0.77 40.20
N THR A 65 -25.19 0.29 38.98
CA THR A 65 -24.27 -0.62 38.28
C THR A 65 -22.91 0.03 38.01
N ALA A 66 -22.88 1.27 37.53
CA ALA A 66 -21.63 1.99 37.30
C ALA A 66 -20.81 2.13 38.59
N LEU A 67 -21.47 2.44 39.72
CA LEU A 67 -20.83 2.49 41.04
C LEU A 67 -20.35 1.12 41.51
N ALA A 68 -21.14 0.06 41.34
CA ALA A 68 -20.75 -1.29 41.73
C ALA A 68 -19.54 -1.79 40.93
N ALA A 69 -19.49 -1.48 39.64
CA ALA A 69 -18.40 -1.89 38.75
C ALA A 69 -17.10 -1.11 38.99
N CYS A 70 -17.20 0.20 39.25
CA CYS A 70 -16.02 1.08 39.22
C CYS A 70 -15.59 1.62 40.59
N ALA A 71 -16.51 1.79 41.55
CA ALA A 71 -16.21 2.47 42.80
C ALA A 71 -15.43 1.58 43.78
N THR A 72 -14.56 2.20 44.59
CA THR A 72 -13.90 1.50 45.72
C THR A 72 -14.91 1.11 46.80
N LEU A 73 -14.58 0.14 47.68
CA LEU A 73 -15.49 -0.28 48.76
C LEU A 73 -15.99 0.87 49.64
N SER A 74 -15.12 1.84 49.95
CA SER A 74 -15.51 3.05 50.70
C SER A 74 -16.46 3.95 49.92
N GLN A 75 -16.26 4.06 48.61
CA GLN A 75 -17.15 4.81 47.72
C GLN A 75 -18.48 4.08 47.53
N GLN A 76 -18.51 2.75 47.45
CA GLN A 76 -19.75 1.96 47.39
C GLN A 76 -20.58 2.15 48.67
N GLN A 77 -19.96 2.09 49.86
CA GLN A 77 -20.68 2.36 51.11
C GLN A 77 -21.28 3.77 51.17
N ARG A 78 -20.57 4.77 50.60
CA ARG A 78 -21.01 6.17 50.63
C ARG A 78 -22.05 6.50 49.55
N TRP A 79 -21.85 6.01 48.34
CA TRP A 79 -22.59 6.46 47.15
C TRP A 79 -23.56 5.41 46.61
N LEU A 80 -23.25 4.12 46.73
CA LEU A 80 -24.11 3.03 46.22
C LEU A 80 -25.18 2.63 47.24
N ALA A 81 -24.81 2.45 48.52
CA ALA A 81 -25.76 2.00 49.54
C ALA A 81 -27.01 2.89 49.69
N PRO A 82 -26.93 4.23 49.65
CA PRO A 82 -28.11 5.09 49.68
C PRO A 82 -29.00 4.98 48.44
N LEU A 83 -28.45 4.57 47.28
CA LEU A 83 -29.27 4.30 46.09
C LEU A 83 -30.04 2.99 46.24
N LEU A 84 -29.40 1.95 46.80
CA LEU A 84 -30.03 0.65 47.00
C LEU A 84 -31.11 0.69 48.08
N SER A 85 -30.98 1.52 49.11
CA SER A 85 -32.04 1.75 50.10
C SER A 85 -33.20 2.62 49.57
N GLY A 86 -33.02 3.26 48.41
CA GLY A 86 -33.96 4.24 47.87
C GLY A 86 -33.95 5.60 48.57
N GLU A 87 -33.03 5.83 49.52
CA GLU A 87 -32.85 7.11 50.23
C GLU A 87 -32.44 8.25 49.28
N LYS A 88 -31.56 7.95 48.32
CA LYS A 88 -31.10 8.87 47.28
C LYS A 88 -31.41 8.33 45.89
N ILE A 89 -31.52 9.23 44.91
CA ILE A 89 -31.63 8.89 43.49
C ILE A 89 -30.31 9.16 42.77
N GLY A 90 -29.90 8.20 41.95
CA GLY A 90 -28.73 8.29 41.09
C GLY A 90 -29.12 8.64 39.65
N ALA A 91 -28.23 9.31 38.94
CA ALA A 91 -28.28 9.41 37.48
C ALA A 91 -26.90 9.26 36.86
N LEU A 92 -26.84 8.57 35.72
CA LEU A 92 -25.63 8.39 34.92
C LEU A 92 -25.67 9.32 33.70
N ALA A 93 -24.73 10.27 33.64
CA ALA A 93 -24.66 11.33 32.64
C ALA A 93 -23.54 11.03 31.63
N ILE A 94 -23.93 10.49 30.47
CA ILE A 94 -23.00 10.07 29.40
C ILE A 94 -23.22 10.87 28.12
N CYS A 95 -24.46 10.87 27.61
CA CYS A 95 -24.84 11.47 26.33
C CYS A 95 -24.55 12.99 26.29
N GLU A 96 -24.09 13.48 25.14
CA GLU A 96 -23.72 14.88 24.88
C GLU A 96 -24.50 15.42 23.67
N ASP A 97 -24.07 16.55 23.10
CA ASP A 97 -24.81 17.27 22.05
C ASP A 97 -25.02 16.46 20.76
N SER A 98 -24.20 15.42 20.51
CA SER A 98 -24.41 14.49 19.39
C SER A 98 -25.69 13.66 19.52
N GLY A 99 -26.23 13.52 20.74
CA GLY A 99 -27.36 12.63 21.02
C GLY A 99 -27.00 11.14 21.03
N GLU A 100 -25.72 10.80 20.85
CA GLU A 100 -25.22 9.43 20.86
C GLU A 100 -24.92 8.96 22.28
N PHE A 101 -25.29 7.71 22.56
CA PHE A 101 -25.00 7.08 23.86
C PHE A 101 -23.69 6.27 23.81
N TYR A 102 -23.26 5.78 22.64
CA TYR A 102 -22.00 5.05 22.43
C TYR A 102 -21.00 6.00 21.76
N THR A 103 -20.15 6.66 22.55
CA THR A 103 -19.09 7.51 22.00
C THR A 103 -17.80 7.38 22.81
N THR A 104 -16.69 7.27 22.11
CA THR A 104 -15.33 7.30 22.68
C THR A 104 -14.82 8.74 22.85
N HIS A 105 -15.56 9.73 22.35
CA HIS A 105 -15.18 11.14 22.35
C HIS A 105 -16.12 11.94 23.25
N LEU A 106 -15.67 12.22 24.47
CA LEU A 106 -16.37 13.07 25.42
C LEU A 106 -15.85 14.51 25.34
N HIS A 107 -16.73 15.47 25.13
CA HIS A 107 -16.45 16.90 25.18
C HIS A 107 -16.54 17.46 26.61
N CYS A 108 -17.31 16.82 27.49
CA CYS A 108 -17.27 17.12 28.91
C CYS A 108 -15.92 16.65 29.48
N THR A 109 -15.18 17.56 30.12
CA THR A 109 -13.81 17.32 30.58
C THR A 109 -13.71 17.36 32.09
N ALA A 110 -12.74 16.61 32.62
CA ALA A 110 -12.36 16.61 34.01
C ALA A 110 -10.89 16.98 34.16
N ARG A 111 -10.57 17.90 35.06
CA ARG A 111 -9.20 18.35 35.32
C ARG A 111 -8.91 18.37 36.81
N ILE A 112 -7.68 18.03 37.18
CA ILE A 112 -7.23 18.08 38.57
C ILE A 112 -6.80 19.51 38.93
N SER A 113 -7.36 20.05 40.01
CA SER A 113 -7.00 21.34 40.61
C SER A 113 -6.25 21.11 41.93
N SER A 114 -5.85 22.20 42.61
CA SER A 114 -5.21 22.10 43.93
C SER A 114 -6.15 21.59 45.03
N GLU A 115 -7.47 21.57 44.80
CA GLU A 115 -8.50 21.21 45.78
C GLU A 115 -9.23 19.90 45.44
N GLY A 116 -9.04 19.34 44.24
CA GLY A 116 -9.68 18.09 43.80
C GLY A 116 -9.91 18.02 42.30
N TRP A 117 -10.75 17.10 41.83
CA TRP A 117 -11.16 17.05 40.43
C TRP A 117 -12.30 18.01 40.15
N GLN A 118 -12.26 18.69 39.01
CA GLN A 118 -13.30 19.62 38.56
C GLN A 118 -13.81 19.27 37.17
N ILE A 119 -15.13 19.24 37.02
CA ILE A 119 -15.84 18.87 35.78
C ILE A 119 -16.37 20.12 35.09
N SER A 120 -16.16 20.19 33.78
CA SER A 120 -16.66 21.25 32.91
C SER A 120 -17.19 20.70 31.59
N GLY A 121 -18.42 21.08 31.24
CA GLY A 121 -19.10 20.65 30.01
C GLY A 121 -20.61 20.48 30.19
N ALA A 122 -21.26 19.86 29.22
CA ALA A 122 -22.70 19.58 29.27
C ALA A 122 -22.99 18.11 28.97
N LYS A 123 -24.09 17.61 29.52
CA LYS A 123 -24.66 16.29 29.28
C LYS A 123 -26.13 16.43 28.93
N ARG A 124 -26.59 15.71 27.92
CA ARG A 124 -27.93 15.81 27.35
C ARG A 124 -28.73 14.55 27.66
N PHE A 125 -30.05 14.68 27.73
CA PHE A 125 -30.99 13.56 27.86
C PHE A 125 -30.70 12.62 29.05
N VAL A 126 -30.20 13.16 30.17
CA VAL A 126 -29.84 12.38 31.35
C VAL A 126 -31.11 11.91 32.05
N LEU A 127 -31.31 10.59 32.07
CA LEU A 127 -32.50 9.98 32.67
C LEU A 127 -32.50 10.25 34.19
N ASN A 128 -33.63 10.78 34.68
CA ASN A 128 -33.82 11.22 36.05
C ASN A 128 -32.82 12.31 36.53
N GLY A 129 -32.09 12.98 35.63
CA GLY A 129 -31.01 13.89 36.00
C GLY A 129 -31.42 15.07 36.88
N LYS A 130 -32.67 15.55 36.77
CA LYS A 130 -33.21 16.62 37.65
C LYS A 130 -33.61 16.10 39.03
N GLN A 131 -34.02 14.84 39.10
CA GLN A 131 -34.49 14.17 40.32
C GLN A 131 -33.33 13.53 41.11
N ALA A 132 -32.15 13.40 40.50
CA ALA A 132 -31.01 12.75 41.12
C ALA A 132 -30.38 13.62 42.21
N ASP A 133 -30.03 12.97 43.32
CA ASP A 133 -29.19 13.53 44.38
C ASP A 133 -27.70 13.26 44.11
N THR A 134 -27.42 12.14 43.44
CA THR A 134 -26.07 11.66 43.11
C THR A 134 -25.91 11.57 41.60
N LEU A 135 -24.90 12.25 41.06
CA LEU A 135 -24.61 12.27 39.63
C LEU A 135 -23.32 11.50 39.37
N ILE A 136 -23.38 10.52 38.48
CA ILE A 136 -22.22 9.82 37.93
C ILE A 136 -21.98 10.40 36.53
N ILE A 137 -20.80 10.97 36.28
CA ILE A 137 -20.50 11.70 35.06
C ILE A 137 -19.35 11.03 34.33
N ALA A 138 -19.57 10.68 33.07
CA ALA A 138 -18.50 10.30 32.17
C ALA A 138 -17.83 11.57 31.61
N ALA A 139 -16.54 11.76 31.87
CA ALA A 139 -15.79 12.91 31.38
C ALA A 139 -14.42 12.51 30.84
N ALA A 140 -13.94 13.25 29.84
CA ALA A 140 -12.61 13.09 29.28
C ALA A 140 -11.54 13.64 30.23
N THR A 141 -10.47 12.88 30.38
CA THR A 141 -9.22 13.31 31.03
C THR A 141 -8.06 13.17 30.04
N ASP A 142 -6.88 13.68 30.40
CA ASP A 142 -5.65 13.49 29.61
C ASP A 142 -5.30 11.99 29.40
N ASN A 143 -5.83 11.10 30.24
CA ASN A 143 -5.60 9.66 30.20
C ASN A 143 -6.83 8.86 29.69
N GLY A 144 -7.77 9.50 28.99
CA GLY A 144 -8.98 8.89 28.43
C GLY A 144 -10.23 9.07 29.30
N PRO A 145 -11.37 8.43 28.95
CA PRO A 145 -12.63 8.59 29.66
C PRO A 145 -12.55 8.02 31.08
N ARG A 146 -13.16 8.72 32.04
CA ARG A 146 -13.29 8.32 33.44
C ARG A 146 -14.71 8.58 33.93
N LEU A 147 -15.10 7.88 34.99
CA LEU A 147 -16.31 8.19 35.72
C LEU A 147 -16.00 9.00 36.98
N PHE A 148 -16.77 10.04 37.20
CA PHE A 148 -16.72 10.89 38.37
C PHE A 148 -18.07 10.87 39.09
N VAL A 149 -18.07 11.12 40.39
CA VAL A 149 -19.28 11.24 41.19
C VAL A 149 -19.33 12.59 41.90
N THR A 150 -20.51 13.20 41.95
CA THR A 150 -20.75 14.41 42.73
C THR A 150 -22.19 14.48 43.20
N GLU A 151 -22.46 15.31 44.22
CA GLU A 151 -23.84 15.61 44.61
C GLU A 151 -24.46 16.59 43.62
N ALA A 152 -25.75 16.43 43.31
CA ALA A 152 -26.46 17.34 42.41
C ALA A 152 -26.56 18.78 42.96
N SER A 153 -26.39 18.95 44.28
CA SER A 153 -26.35 20.24 44.98
C SER A 153 -24.99 20.95 44.89
N THR A 154 -23.98 20.31 44.30
CA THR A 154 -22.62 20.86 44.23
C THR A 154 -22.57 22.15 43.43
N ALA A 155 -21.82 23.14 43.93
CA ALA A 155 -21.65 24.42 43.26
C ALA A 155 -21.10 24.21 41.84
N GLY A 156 -21.73 24.86 40.85
CA GLY A 156 -21.36 24.73 39.44
C GLY A 156 -22.11 23.64 38.67
N VAL A 157 -22.96 22.83 39.33
CA VAL A 157 -23.90 21.90 38.68
C VAL A 157 -25.24 22.58 38.44
N THR A 158 -25.75 22.52 37.22
CA THR A 158 -27.12 22.93 36.87
C THR A 158 -27.83 21.78 36.17
N ALA A 159 -29.03 21.44 36.63
CA ALA A 159 -29.91 20.47 35.98
C ALA A 159 -31.19 21.15 35.48
N GLU A 160 -31.45 21.07 34.17
CA GLU A 160 -32.65 21.60 33.52
C GLU A 160 -33.51 20.46 32.98
N GLN A 161 -34.77 20.39 33.40
CA GLN A 161 -35.66 19.33 32.96
C GLN A 161 -36.13 19.56 31.52
N VAL A 162 -36.12 18.51 30.72
CA VAL A 162 -36.54 18.54 29.31
C VAL A 162 -37.93 17.93 29.18
N GLU A 163 -38.79 18.54 28.36
CA GLU A 163 -40.08 17.95 28.00
C GLU A 163 -39.87 16.81 26.99
N THR A 164 -40.33 15.62 27.34
CA THR A 164 -40.18 14.41 26.53
C THR A 164 -41.53 13.96 25.96
N MET A 165 -41.51 13.32 24.79
CA MET A 165 -42.70 12.68 24.20
C MET A 165 -43.29 11.63 25.15
N ASP A 166 -42.41 10.86 25.80
CA ASP A 166 -42.80 9.93 26.85
C ASP A 166 -42.71 10.59 28.25
N ALA A 167 -43.82 11.16 28.68
CA ALA A 167 -43.94 11.82 29.98
C ALA A 167 -43.73 10.89 31.20
N THR A 168 -43.71 9.57 30.98
CA THR A 168 -43.49 8.57 32.04
C THR A 168 -42.01 8.39 32.38
N ARG A 169 -41.08 8.91 31.54
CA ARG A 169 -39.64 8.98 31.80
C ARG A 169 -39.19 10.44 31.79
N LYS A 170 -38.72 10.94 32.94
CA LYS A 170 -38.18 12.29 33.05
C LYS A 170 -36.71 12.31 32.63
N MET A 171 -36.33 13.29 31.82
CA MET A 171 -34.95 13.52 31.39
C MET A 171 -34.54 14.96 31.69
N ALA A 172 -33.25 15.19 31.85
CA ALA A 172 -32.70 16.51 32.10
C ALA A 172 -31.40 16.72 31.32
N ASP A 173 -31.11 17.97 31.01
CA ASP A 173 -29.81 18.41 30.55
C ASP A 173 -29.02 18.92 31.76
N LEU A 174 -27.78 18.46 31.88
CA LEU A 174 -26.89 18.84 32.96
C LEU A 174 -25.75 19.70 32.42
N THR A 175 -25.43 20.79 33.12
CA THR A 175 -24.27 21.63 32.82
C THR A 175 -23.37 21.71 34.03
N PHE A 176 -22.06 21.55 33.80
CA PHE A 176 -21.02 21.59 34.81
C PHE A 176 -20.07 22.76 34.51
N LYS A 177 -19.86 23.61 35.51
CA LYS A 177 -18.96 24.78 35.43
C LYS A 177 -17.93 24.69 36.53
N ASN A 178 -16.81 24.00 36.25
CA ASN A 178 -15.77 23.67 37.21
C ASN A 178 -16.35 23.09 38.50
N ALA A 179 -17.33 22.20 38.37
CA ALA A 179 -18.01 21.59 39.49
C ALA A 179 -17.09 20.55 40.14
N ASP A 180 -16.95 20.61 41.47
CA ASP A 180 -16.11 19.66 42.19
C ASP A 180 -16.71 18.25 42.08
N ALA A 181 -15.84 17.27 41.82
CA ALA A 181 -16.23 15.87 41.70
C ALA A 181 -15.15 14.94 42.26
N GLU A 182 -15.57 13.75 42.62
CA GLU A 182 -14.69 12.67 43.09
C GLU A 182 -14.49 11.67 41.95
N LEU A 183 -13.24 11.29 41.66
CA LEU A 183 -12.94 10.22 40.70
C LEU A 183 -13.43 8.87 41.26
N LEU A 184 -14.22 8.12 40.50
CA LEU A 184 -14.68 6.80 40.91
C LEU A 184 -13.60 5.75 40.65
N GLY A 185 -13.24 4.99 41.68
CA GLY A 185 -12.27 3.91 41.55
C GLY A 185 -10.83 4.38 41.41
N GLN A 186 -10.07 3.66 40.59
CA GLN A 186 -8.69 4.01 40.25
C GLN A 186 -8.66 4.88 38.98
N ASP A 187 -7.57 5.63 38.77
CA ASP A 187 -7.37 6.45 37.56
C ASP A 187 -7.01 5.60 36.32
N VAL A 188 -7.96 4.75 35.91
CA VAL A 188 -7.86 3.84 34.77
C VAL A 188 -9.06 4.05 33.86
N PRO A 189 -8.91 3.99 32.51
CA PRO A 189 -10.05 4.16 31.60
C PRO A 189 -11.17 3.20 31.90
N VAL A 190 -12.39 3.73 31.93
CA VAL A 190 -13.60 2.91 32.10
C VAL A 190 -14.09 2.50 30.72
N ASP A 191 -14.45 1.22 30.59
CA ASP A 191 -15.15 0.69 29.42
C ASP A 191 -16.63 1.07 29.53
N LEU A 192 -17.01 2.13 28.81
CA LEU A 192 -18.38 2.64 28.81
C LEU A 192 -19.34 1.71 28.06
N ASP A 193 -18.85 0.98 27.06
CA ASP A 193 -19.66 0.08 26.24
C ASP A 193 -20.06 -1.17 27.05
N ALA A 194 -19.15 -1.68 27.89
CA ALA A 194 -19.46 -2.75 28.82
C ALA A 194 -20.57 -2.37 29.83
N LEU A 195 -20.55 -1.13 30.35
CA LEU A 195 -21.65 -0.59 31.18
C LEU A 195 -22.94 -0.40 30.36
N GLN A 196 -22.77 -0.06 29.09
CA GLN A 196 -23.76 0.06 28.02
C GLN A 196 -24.66 -1.16 27.88
N ASN A 197 -24.01 -2.32 27.74
CA ASN A 197 -24.65 -3.59 27.40
C ASN A 197 -25.72 -4.06 28.41
N LEU A 198 -25.47 -3.90 29.71
CA LEU A 198 -26.47 -4.23 30.74
C LEU A 198 -27.73 -3.36 30.58
N THR A 199 -27.53 -2.07 30.31
CA THR A 199 -28.64 -1.12 30.12
C THR A 199 -29.46 -1.49 28.88
N LEU A 200 -28.81 -1.89 27.79
CA LEU A 200 -29.48 -2.39 26.59
C LEU A 200 -30.34 -3.62 26.86
N VAL A 201 -29.80 -4.61 27.57
CA VAL A 201 -30.52 -5.85 27.86
C VAL A 201 -31.69 -5.60 28.82
N ALA A 202 -31.49 -4.80 29.87
CA ALA A 202 -32.56 -4.39 30.76
C ALA A 202 -33.68 -3.65 30.01
N LEU A 203 -33.31 -2.74 29.10
CA LEU A 203 -34.25 -2.02 28.25
C LEU A 203 -34.99 -2.97 27.30
N ALA A 204 -34.30 -3.91 26.64
CA ALA A 204 -34.94 -4.90 25.76
C ALA A 204 -35.97 -5.74 26.52
N ASN A 205 -35.65 -6.16 27.75
CA ASN A 205 -36.57 -6.90 28.61
C ASN A 205 -37.79 -6.06 29.03
N GLU A 206 -37.62 -4.77 29.35
CA GLU A 206 -38.76 -3.86 29.57
C GLU A 206 -39.66 -3.73 28.33
N MET A 207 -39.04 -3.62 27.16
CA MET A 207 -39.76 -3.44 25.91
C MET A 207 -40.61 -4.66 25.54
N VAL A 208 -40.12 -5.89 25.75
CA VAL A 208 -40.92 -7.11 25.49
C VAL A 208 -42.09 -7.25 26.47
N GLY A 209 -41.91 -6.83 27.73
CA GLY A 209 -43.00 -6.77 28.70
C GLY A 209 -44.10 -5.78 28.30
N GLY A 210 -43.69 -4.61 27.82
CA GLY A 210 -44.62 -3.62 27.26
C GLY A 210 -45.31 -4.10 25.98
N ALA A 211 -44.60 -4.83 25.12
CA ALA A 211 -45.16 -5.42 23.90
C ALA A 211 -46.22 -6.48 24.24
N GLN A 212 -45.94 -7.32 25.24
CA GLN A 212 -46.90 -8.32 25.71
C GLN A 212 -48.14 -7.67 26.31
N ALA A 213 -48.02 -6.61 27.11
CA ALA A 213 -49.17 -5.89 27.66
C ALA A 213 -50.08 -5.32 26.55
N LEU A 214 -49.48 -4.77 25.49
CA LEU A 214 -50.23 -4.27 24.34
C LEU A 214 -50.92 -5.38 23.54
N LEU A 215 -50.25 -6.51 23.35
CA LEU A 215 -50.85 -7.70 22.73
C LEU A 215 -52.03 -8.20 23.55
N ASP A 216 -51.87 -8.35 24.87
CA ASP A 216 -52.92 -8.80 25.78
C ASP A 216 -54.12 -7.84 25.74
N ALA A 217 -53.86 -6.53 25.77
CA ALA A 217 -54.90 -5.51 25.65
C ALA A 217 -55.65 -5.58 24.31
N ALA A 218 -54.93 -5.78 23.20
CA ALA A 218 -55.52 -5.94 21.88
C ALA A 218 -56.39 -7.22 21.78
N VAL A 219 -55.90 -8.34 22.31
CA VAL A 219 -56.64 -9.60 22.38
C VAL A 219 -57.91 -9.43 23.20
N GLU A 220 -57.83 -8.83 24.38
CA GLU A 220 -59.00 -8.60 25.24
C GLU A 220 -60.01 -7.66 24.59
N TYR A 221 -59.56 -6.55 24.00
CA TYR A 221 -60.46 -5.62 23.31
C TYR A 221 -61.18 -6.28 22.15
N THR A 222 -60.49 -7.09 21.34
CA THR A 222 -61.08 -7.76 20.17
C THR A 222 -62.09 -8.85 20.57
N LYS A 223 -61.95 -9.46 21.75
CA LYS A 223 -62.97 -10.37 22.32
C LYS A 223 -64.23 -9.61 22.74
N LEU A 224 -64.11 -8.38 23.20
CA LEU A 224 -65.25 -7.59 23.72
C LEU A 224 -65.97 -6.79 22.62
N ARG A 225 -65.24 -6.27 21.64
CA ARG A 225 -65.79 -5.38 20.61
C ARG A 225 -66.62 -6.15 19.59
N VAL A 226 -67.88 -5.76 19.39
CA VAL A 226 -68.82 -6.40 18.45
C VAL A 226 -69.03 -5.54 17.20
N GLN A 227 -68.86 -6.14 16.02
CA GLN A 227 -69.26 -5.58 14.72
C GLN A 227 -69.86 -6.67 13.84
N PHE A 228 -70.85 -6.31 13.01
CA PHE A 228 -71.60 -7.25 12.17
C PHE A 228 -72.17 -8.46 12.96
N GLY A 229 -72.67 -8.19 14.18
CA GLY A 229 -73.35 -9.19 15.02
C GLY A 229 -72.45 -10.22 15.72
N ARG A 230 -71.13 -10.07 15.66
CA ARG A 230 -70.16 -10.95 16.35
C ARG A 230 -68.94 -10.17 16.85
N THR A 231 -68.16 -10.77 17.75
CA THR A 231 -66.94 -10.14 18.26
C THR A 231 -65.93 -10.00 17.13
N ILE A 232 -65.17 -8.91 17.08
CA ILE A 232 -64.21 -8.67 16.00
C ILE A 232 -63.06 -9.70 16.03
N GLY A 233 -62.74 -10.25 17.19
CA GLY A 233 -61.82 -11.38 17.34
C GLY A 233 -62.31 -12.69 16.71
N SER A 234 -63.58 -12.79 16.27
CA SER A 234 -64.08 -13.95 15.53
C SER A 234 -63.68 -13.96 14.05
N PHE A 235 -63.25 -12.82 13.49
CA PHE A 235 -62.82 -12.72 12.10
C PHE A 235 -61.39 -13.23 11.93
N GLN A 236 -61.20 -14.10 10.93
CA GLN A 236 -59.92 -14.75 10.65
C GLN A 236 -58.75 -13.76 10.49
N ALA A 237 -58.97 -12.64 9.80
CA ALA A 237 -57.94 -11.62 9.59
C ALA A 237 -57.42 -11.01 10.91
N ILE A 238 -58.29 -10.84 11.91
CA ILE A 238 -57.90 -10.32 13.24
C ILE A 238 -57.16 -11.41 14.03
N LYS A 239 -57.63 -12.67 13.96
CA LYS A 239 -56.96 -13.80 14.63
C LYS A 239 -55.55 -14.04 14.12
N HIS A 240 -55.36 -14.01 12.79
CA HIS A 240 -54.05 -14.21 12.19
C HIS A 240 -53.11 -13.07 12.59
N ARG A 241 -53.57 -11.82 12.48
CA ARG A 241 -52.75 -10.67 12.90
C ARG A 241 -52.32 -10.73 14.37
N LEU A 242 -53.22 -11.13 15.27
CA LEU A 242 -52.87 -11.30 16.69
C LEU A 242 -51.94 -12.51 16.94
N ALA A 243 -52.06 -13.57 16.15
CA ALA A 243 -51.16 -14.73 16.23
C ALA A 243 -49.76 -14.41 15.69
N ASP A 244 -49.66 -13.66 14.59
CA ASP A 244 -48.40 -13.16 14.03
C ASP A 244 -47.72 -12.20 15.00
N LEU A 245 -48.50 -11.30 15.63
CA LEU A 245 -47.98 -10.40 16.66
C LEU A 245 -47.48 -11.16 17.89
N LEU A 246 -48.18 -12.20 18.34
CA LEU A 246 -47.72 -13.06 19.44
C LEU A 246 -46.39 -13.74 19.10
N LEU A 247 -46.23 -14.25 17.88
CA LEU A 247 -44.97 -14.86 17.44
C LEU A 247 -43.80 -13.87 17.51
N VAL A 248 -44.02 -12.64 17.05
CA VAL A 248 -43.00 -11.58 17.08
C VAL A 248 -42.64 -11.21 18.53
N VAL A 249 -43.63 -11.09 19.42
CA VAL A 249 -43.41 -10.79 20.84
C VAL A 249 -42.64 -11.92 21.55
N GLU A 250 -43.00 -13.18 21.34
CA GLU A 250 -42.30 -14.34 21.95
C GLU A 250 -40.88 -14.51 21.42
N SER A 251 -40.64 -14.22 20.14
CA SER A 251 -39.30 -14.25 19.54
C SER A 251 -38.41 -13.16 20.13
N ALA A 252 -38.95 -11.94 20.26
CA ALA A 252 -38.24 -10.83 20.90
C ALA A 252 -37.95 -11.11 22.38
N LYS A 253 -38.91 -11.71 23.10
CA LYS A 253 -38.73 -12.15 24.49
C LYS A 253 -37.59 -13.17 24.60
N SER A 254 -37.57 -14.17 23.74
CA SER A 254 -36.50 -15.18 23.72
C SER A 254 -35.12 -14.54 23.51
N ALA A 255 -35.00 -13.58 22.59
CA ALA A 255 -33.76 -12.84 22.37
C ALA A 255 -33.35 -12.01 23.60
N ALA A 256 -34.30 -11.33 24.25
CA ALA A 256 -34.05 -10.51 25.44
C ALA A 256 -33.56 -11.33 26.65
N TYR A 257 -34.12 -12.52 26.87
CA TYR A 257 -33.65 -13.43 27.92
C TYR A 257 -32.30 -14.07 27.57
N GLN A 258 -32.08 -14.43 26.30
CA GLN A 258 -30.79 -14.98 25.88
C GLN A 258 -29.66 -13.95 26.05
N ALA A 259 -29.92 -12.67 25.79
CA ALA A 259 -28.95 -11.61 26.04
C ALA A 259 -28.68 -11.39 27.54
N ALA A 260 -29.68 -11.61 28.41
CA ALA A 260 -29.49 -11.60 29.86
C ALA A 260 -28.62 -12.78 30.34
N VAL A 261 -28.86 -13.98 29.82
CA VAL A 261 -28.01 -15.17 30.09
C VAL A 261 -26.58 -14.94 29.60
N ALA A 262 -26.41 -14.31 28.44
CA ALA A 262 -25.11 -13.96 27.88
C ALA A 262 -24.32 -13.00 28.78
N LEU A 263 -24.99 -12.00 29.37
CA LEU A 263 -24.39 -11.08 30.34
C LEU A 263 -23.88 -11.80 31.59
N ASP A 264 -24.68 -12.70 32.16
CA ASP A 264 -24.28 -13.45 33.36
C ASP A 264 -23.12 -14.41 33.11
N ASN A 265 -23.00 -14.92 31.88
CA ASN A 265 -21.93 -15.82 31.47
C ASN A 265 -20.72 -15.11 30.82
N ASN A 266 -20.82 -13.80 30.58
CA ASN A 266 -19.84 -12.98 29.85
C ASN A 266 -19.46 -13.56 28.46
N ASP A 267 -20.47 -13.99 27.70
CA ASP A 267 -20.32 -14.65 26.39
C ASP A 267 -21.10 -13.90 25.29
N ASN A 268 -20.41 -13.41 24.24
CA ASN A 268 -20.99 -12.66 23.12
C ASN A 268 -21.99 -11.53 23.51
N VAL A 269 -21.68 -10.85 24.61
CA VAL A 269 -22.58 -9.90 25.28
C VAL A 269 -23.07 -8.77 24.36
N THR A 270 -22.15 -8.07 23.68
CA THR A 270 -22.48 -6.88 22.88
C THR A 270 -23.37 -7.19 21.69
N GLU A 271 -23.09 -8.30 21.00
CA GLU A 271 -23.86 -8.76 19.84
C GLU A 271 -25.30 -9.15 20.24
N LEU A 272 -25.43 -9.97 21.29
CA LEU A 272 -26.73 -10.44 21.77
C LEU A 272 -27.56 -9.31 22.40
N ALA A 273 -26.92 -8.36 23.09
CA ALA A 273 -27.58 -7.17 23.61
C ALA A 273 -28.17 -6.30 22.48
N SER A 274 -27.42 -6.14 21.39
CA SER A 274 -27.84 -5.37 20.21
C SER A 274 -28.99 -6.07 19.47
N LEU A 275 -28.88 -7.39 19.27
CA LEU A 275 -29.94 -8.21 18.67
C LEU A 275 -31.24 -8.16 19.49
N ALA A 276 -31.13 -8.34 20.80
CA ALA A 276 -32.27 -8.26 21.72
C ALA A 276 -32.94 -6.88 21.67
N LYS A 277 -32.15 -5.81 21.69
CA LYS A 277 -32.65 -4.43 21.56
C LYS A 277 -33.41 -4.23 20.25
N ALA A 278 -32.87 -4.72 19.15
CA ALA A 278 -33.50 -4.58 17.84
C ALA A 278 -34.85 -5.32 17.77
N ALA A 279 -34.85 -6.60 18.13
CA ALA A 279 -36.04 -7.44 18.13
C ALA A 279 -37.14 -6.89 19.06
N ALA A 280 -36.77 -6.49 20.28
CA ALA A 280 -37.71 -5.91 21.25
C ALA A 280 -38.28 -4.57 20.80
N SER A 281 -37.49 -3.74 20.10
CA SER A 281 -37.95 -2.46 19.57
C SER A 281 -38.99 -2.59 18.47
N GLU A 282 -38.78 -3.55 17.58
CA GLU A 282 -39.75 -3.88 16.54
C GLU A 282 -41.02 -4.47 17.11
N ALA A 283 -40.91 -5.49 17.97
CA ALA A 283 -42.05 -6.11 18.61
C ALA A 283 -42.89 -5.10 19.40
N TYR A 284 -42.26 -4.22 20.17
CA TYR A 284 -42.97 -3.26 21.01
C TYR A 284 -43.66 -2.16 20.20
N LEU A 285 -42.99 -1.61 19.18
CA LEU A 285 -43.61 -0.61 18.31
C LEU A 285 -44.75 -1.22 17.48
N GLN A 286 -44.53 -2.40 16.90
CA GLN A 286 -45.55 -3.10 16.11
C GLN A 286 -46.77 -3.45 16.97
N ALA A 287 -46.57 -3.95 18.19
CA ALA A 287 -47.65 -4.19 19.15
C ALA A 287 -48.40 -2.90 19.48
N GLY A 288 -47.70 -1.78 19.60
CA GLY A 288 -48.31 -0.47 19.85
C GLY A 288 -49.19 0.00 18.71
N ILE A 289 -48.68 -0.07 17.47
CA ILE A 289 -49.42 0.30 16.26
C ILE A 289 -50.66 -0.59 16.11
N ASP A 290 -50.51 -1.90 16.24
CA ASP A 290 -51.60 -2.85 16.05
C ASP A 290 -52.64 -2.74 17.15
N CYS A 291 -52.22 -2.56 18.40
CA CYS A 291 -53.13 -2.32 19.51
C CYS A 291 -53.95 -1.05 19.29
N ILE A 292 -53.33 0.08 18.93
CA ILE A 292 -54.03 1.33 18.61
C ILE A 292 -54.99 1.12 17.45
N GLN A 293 -54.56 0.47 16.38
CA GLN A 293 -55.38 0.23 15.20
C GLN A 293 -56.61 -0.64 15.52
N LEU A 294 -56.45 -1.67 16.35
CA LEU A 294 -57.54 -2.55 16.77
C LEU A 294 -58.54 -1.86 17.71
N HIS A 295 -58.05 -0.96 18.58
CA HIS A 295 -58.90 -0.09 19.40
C HIS A 295 -59.58 1.01 18.57
N GLY A 296 -59.04 1.34 17.40
CA GLY A 296 -59.56 2.37 16.51
C GLY A 296 -59.41 3.77 17.10
N GLY A 297 -60.45 4.59 16.96
CA GLY A 297 -60.44 6.01 17.38
C GLY A 297 -60.00 6.26 18.82
N ILE A 298 -60.35 5.37 19.76
CA ILE A 298 -60.06 5.54 21.18
C ILE A 298 -58.60 5.18 21.54
N GLY A 299 -57.92 4.38 20.71
CA GLY A 299 -56.57 3.90 21.01
C GLY A 299 -55.50 5.01 21.02
N PHE A 300 -55.78 6.15 20.39
CA PHE A 300 -54.88 7.31 20.36
C PHE A 300 -55.37 8.49 21.21
N THR A 301 -56.39 8.30 22.06
CA THR A 301 -56.94 9.35 22.94
C THR A 301 -56.63 9.06 24.40
N TRP A 302 -56.67 10.07 25.28
CA TRP A 302 -56.33 9.93 26.70
C TRP A 302 -57.33 9.09 27.52
N GLU A 303 -58.49 8.76 26.96
CA GLU A 303 -59.47 7.87 27.57
C GLU A 303 -59.04 6.39 27.55
N ASN A 304 -57.91 6.07 26.91
CA ASN A 304 -57.31 4.72 26.93
C ASN A 304 -55.78 4.79 27.04
N ASP A 305 -55.23 4.14 28.05
CA ASP A 305 -53.81 4.24 28.38
C ASP A 305 -52.85 3.62 27.34
N THR A 306 -53.35 2.91 26.31
CA THR A 306 -52.53 2.30 25.24
C THR A 306 -51.53 3.28 24.63
N HIS A 307 -51.91 4.57 24.53
CA HIS A 307 -51.02 5.60 24.01
C HIS A 307 -49.75 5.81 24.87
N LEU A 308 -49.78 5.48 26.16
CA LEU A 308 -48.61 5.56 27.05
C LEU A 308 -47.57 4.50 26.66
N TRP A 309 -48.00 3.25 26.46
CA TRP A 309 -47.14 2.18 25.95
C TRP A 309 -46.62 2.48 24.55
N PHE A 310 -47.44 3.05 23.67
CA PHE A 310 -46.96 3.45 22.34
C PHE A 310 -45.90 4.56 22.41
N LYS A 311 -46.12 5.59 23.23
CA LYS A 311 -45.13 6.67 23.44
C LYS A 311 -43.84 6.13 24.08
N ARG A 312 -43.93 5.24 25.06
CA ARG A 312 -42.79 4.53 25.67
C ARG A 312 -42.06 3.64 24.64
N ALA A 313 -42.78 2.93 23.78
CA ALA A 313 -42.21 2.13 22.69
C ALA A 313 -41.43 3.00 21.71
N LYS A 314 -42.02 4.13 21.28
CA LYS A 314 -41.38 5.06 20.35
C LYS A 314 -40.18 5.79 20.96
N SER A 315 -40.28 6.17 22.24
CA SER A 315 -39.14 6.74 22.97
C SER A 315 -38.03 5.71 23.18
N SER A 316 -38.39 4.46 23.47
CA SER A 316 -37.42 3.38 23.70
C SER A 316 -36.78 2.90 22.40
N GLU A 317 -37.43 3.05 21.24
CA GLU A 317 -36.85 2.74 19.91
C GLU A 317 -35.57 3.55 19.63
N VAL A 318 -35.48 4.78 20.14
CA VAL A 318 -34.34 5.68 19.92
C VAL A 318 -33.40 5.79 21.13
N PHE A 319 -33.92 5.49 22.32
CA PHE A 319 -33.13 5.49 23.54
C PHE A 319 -32.09 4.36 23.48
N MET A 320 -30.81 4.71 23.67
CA MET A 320 -29.67 3.81 23.50
C MET A 320 -29.45 3.31 22.05
N GLY A 321 -29.74 4.12 21.02
CA GLY A 321 -29.49 3.82 19.59
C GLY A 321 -30.71 3.25 18.82
N THR A 322 -30.67 3.16 17.47
CA THR A 322 -31.83 2.76 16.63
C THR A 322 -31.69 1.39 15.89
N PRO A 323 -32.75 0.55 15.77
CA PRO A 323 -32.77 -0.75 15.07
C PRO A 323 -32.89 -0.73 13.52
N ALA A 324 -32.82 0.43 12.86
CA ALA A 324 -33.30 0.60 11.48
C ALA A 324 -32.62 -0.32 10.44
N PHE A 325 -31.37 -0.70 10.67
CA PHE A 325 -30.60 -1.60 9.83
C PHE A 325 -31.14 -3.04 9.84
N HIS A 326 -31.41 -3.62 11.02
CA HIS A 326 -31.83 -5.02 11.16
C HIS A 326 -33.25 -5.26 10.61
N ARG A 327 -34.18 -4.31 10.79
CA ARG A 327 -35.55 -4.41 10.25
C ARG A 327 -35.56 -4.41 8.73
N TRP A 328 -34.77 -3.52 8.11
CA TRP A 328 -34.64 -3.49 6.65
C TRP A 328 -34.09 -4.80 6.08
N LEU A 329 -33.09 -5.40 6.74
CA LEU A 329 -32.54 -6.70 6.34
C LEU A 329 -33.58 -7.81 6.40
N ASN A 330 -34.33 -7.92 7.50
CA ASN A 330 -35.38 -8.94 7.66
C ASN A 330 -36.49 -8.82 6.60
N ASP A 331 -36.90 -7.60 6.25
CA ASP A 331 -37.98 -7.37 5.27
C ASP A 331 -37.55 -7.59 3.81
N ASN A 332 -36.25 -7.50 3.51
CA ASN A 332 -35.75 -7.46 2.13
C ASN A 332 -34.83 -8.62 1.76
N TRP A 333 -34.22 -9.31 2.73
CA TRP A 333 -33.36 -10.46 2.47
C TRP A 333 -34.19 -11.65 1.97
N ASN A 334 -33.85 -12.15 0.79
CA ASN A 334 -34.47 -13.32 0.20
C ASN A 334 -33.42 -14.11 -0.58
N PRO A 335 -33.04 -15.33 -0.14
CA PRO A 335 -31.99 -16.13 -0.78
C PRO A 335 -32.36 -16.63 -2.19
N GLU A 336 -33.61 -16.46 -2.63
CA GLU A 336 -34.08 -16.83 -3.98
C GLU A 336 -33.96 -15.69 -5.01
N LEU A 337 -33.59 -14.47 -4.60
CA LEU A 337 -33.25 -13.41 -5.57
C LEU A 337 -32.00 -13.79 -6.36
N SER A 338 -31.74 -13.11 -7.49
CA SER A 338 -30.39 -13.14 -8.03
C SER A 338 -29.44 -12.32 -7.14
N LEU A 339 -28.17 -12.67 -7.16
CA LEU A 339 -27.11 -12.02 -6.40
C LEU A 339 -27.00 -10.53 -6.73
N VAL A 340 -27.13 -10.19 -8.03
CA VAL A 340 -27.08 -8.80 -8.51
C VAL A 340 -28.32 -8.02 -8.06
N GLU A 341 -29.53 -8.61 -8.12
CA GLU A 341 -30.75 -7.95 -7.65
C GLU A 341 -30.67 -7.64 -6.14
N TRP A 342 -30.17 -8.58 -5.34
CA TRP A 342 -29.96 -8.37 -3.91
C TRP A 342 -28.94 -7.25 -3.64
N ARG A 343 -27.74 -7.34 -4.23
CA ARG A 343 -26.71 -6.33 -4.03
C ARG A 343 -27.11 -4.96 -4.54
N THR A 344 -27.95 -4.89 -5.58
CA THR A 344 -28.53 -3.63 -6.08
C THR A 344 -29.42 -2.98 -5.01
N LYS A 345 -30.32 -3.75 -4.38
CA LYS A 345 -31.14 -3.27 -3.26
C LYS A 345 -30.28 -2.82 -2.07
N LEU A 346 -29.21 -3.55 -1.78
CA LEU A 346 -28.27 -3.23 -0.71
C LEU A 346 -27.47 -1.95 -1.00
N ALA A 347 -27.06 -1.74 -2.24
CA ALA A 347 -26.36 -0.52 -2.68
C ALA A 347 -27.29 0.70 -2.66
N ASP A 348 -28.55 0.56 -3.09
CA ASP A 348 -29.53 1.66 -3.14
C ASP A 348 -29.92 2.21 -1.77
N THR A 349 -29.68 1.44 -0.70
CA THR A 349 -29.92 1.87 0.68
C THR A 349 -28.69 2.41 1.38
N GLY A 350 -27.50 2.24 0.81
CA GLY A 350 -26.22 2.64 1.39
C GLY A 350 -25.57 1.59 2.30
N TRP A 351 -26.22 0.44 2.52
CA TRP A 351 -25.73 -0.59 3.45
C TRP A 351 -24.65 -1.50 2.86
N ALA A 352 -24.51 -1.54 1.54
CA ALA A 352 -23.49 -2.34 0.86
C ALA A 352 -22.06 -1.88 1.20
N THR A 353 -21.91 -0.57 1.40
CA THR A 353 -20.65 0.13 1.66
C THR A 353 -20.93 1.29 2.63
N ALA A 354 -21.34 0.97 3.86
CA ALA A 354 -21.83 1.95 4.82
C ALA A 354 -20.81 3.06 5.14
N ASP A 355 -19.51 2.75 5.06
CA ASP A 355 -18.40 3.68 5.26
C ASP A 355 -18.15 4.64 4.09
N TRP A 356 -18.80 4.42 2.95
CA TRP A 356 -18.68 5.34 1.80
C TRP A 356 -19.55 6.59 2.00
N PRO A 357 -19.25 7.70 1.30
CA PRO A 357 -20.10 8.88 1.33
C PRO A 357 -21.53 8.57 0.87
N GLU A 358 -22.52 9.24 1.48
CA GLU A 358 -23.95 9.06 1.14
C GLU A 358 -24.24 9.30 -0.34
N GLU A 359 -23.52 10.24 -0.97
CA GLU A 359 -23.65 10.60 -2.38
C GLU A 359 -23.29 9.47 -3.35
N TYR A 360 -22.51 8.49 -2.89
CA TYR A 360 -21.99 7.37 -3.69
C TYR A 360 -22.27 6.02 -3.02
N TYR A 361 -23.54 5.73 -2.73
CA TYR A 361 -24.02 4.41 -2.28
C TYR A 361 -23.53 3.99 -0.89
N GLY A 362 -23.21 4.93 0.00
CA GLY A 362 -22.88 4.68 1.39
C GLY A 362 -23.79 5.38 2.41
N LYS A 363 -23.36 5.39 3.67
CA LYS A 363 -24.06 6.03 4.80
C LYS A 363 -23.18 7.06 5.54
N GLY A 364 -21.92 7.22 5.14
CA GLY A 364 -20.96 8.09 5.82
C GLY A 364 -20.56 7.61 7.22
N THR A 365 -20.78 6.33 7.54
CA THR A 365 -20.40 5.74 8.83
C THR A 365 -18.89 5.59 8.96
N SER A 366 -18.41 5.37 10.18
CA SER A 366 -17.02 5.01 10.42
C SER A 366 -16.69 3.61 9.87
N ALA A 367 -15.40 3.34 9.67
CA ALA A 367 -14.95 2.02 9.22
C ALA A 367 -15.21 0.90 10.24
N GLU A 368 -15.36 1.23 11.52
CA GLU A 368 -15.69 0.28 12.59
C GLU A 368 -17.17 -0.12 12.53
N GLU A 369 -18.07 0.85 12.43
CA GLU A 369 -19.50 0.60 12.24
C GLU A 369 -19.77 -0.22 10.97
N ALA A 370 -19.04 0.04 9.87
CA ALA A 370 -19.14 -0.77 8.66
C ALA A 370 -18.63 -2.22 8.85
N ALA A 371 -17.65 -2.44 9.73
CA ALA A 371 -17.18 -3.79 10.07
C ALA A 371 -18.22 -4.54 10.92
N ASP A 372 -18.90 -3.86 11.84
CA ASP A 372 -19.99 -4.43 12.64
C ASP A 372 -21.19 -4.83 11.75
N ILE A 373 -21.54 -3.99 10.77
CA ILE A 373 -22.54 -4.30 9.73
C ILE A 373 -22.14 -5.56 8.95
N ALA A 374 -20.85 -5.68 8.58
CA ALA A 374 -20.36 -6.86 7.86
C ALA A 374 -20.40 -8.14 8.71
N ALA A 375 -20.17 -8.04 10.03
CA ALA A 375 -20.34 -9.14 10.97
C ALA A 375 -21.80 -9.61 11.03
N VAL A 376 -22.75 -8.67 11.15
CA VAL A 376 -24.19 -8.96 11.10
C VAL A 376 -24.58 -9.71 9.81
N PHE A 377 -24.05 -9.33 8.65
CA PHE A 377 -24.29 -10.08 7.41
C PHE A 377 -23.77 -11.51 7.50
N GLN A 378 -22.58 -11.71 8.05
CA GLN A 378 -22.00 -13.04 8.20
C GLN A 378 -22.83 -13.93 9.13
N ASP A 379 -23.28 -13.39 10.27
CA ASP A 379 -24.07 -14.12 11.27
C ASP A 379 -25.46 -14.49 10.76
N MET A 380 -26.08 -13.61 9.97
CA MET A 380 -27.40 -13.84 9.37
C MET A 380 -27.35 -14.67 8.08
N GLY A 381 -26.17 -15.08 7.60
CA GLY A 381 -26.06 -15.77 6.33
C GLY A 381 -26.39 -14.88 5.12
N ILE A 382 -26.25 -13.57 5.24
CA ILE A 382 -26.51 -12.59 4.19
C ILE A 382 -25.24 -12.36 3.36
N VAL A 383 -25.38 -12.40 2.03
CA VAL A 383 -24.26 -12.08 1.13
C VAL A 383 -24.14 -10.56 0.99
N GLY A 384 -23.02 -9.98 1.42
CA GLY A 384 -22.76 -8.53 1.31
C GLY A 384 -22.38 -8.07 -0.11
N ALA A 385 -21.81 -6.86 -0.21
CA ALA A 385 -21.28 -6.30 -1.45
C ALA A 385 -20.20 -7.20 -2.11
N ALA A 386 -20.03 -7.05 -3.42
CA ALA A 386 -18.95 -7.69 -4.16
C ALA A 386 -17.59 -7.14 -3.69
N GLN A 387 -16.82 -7.95 -2.98
CA GLN A 387 -15.58 -7.55 -2.31
C GLN A 387 -14.33 -8.27 -2.83
N SER A 388 -14.49 -9.11 -3.86
CA SER A 388 -13.47 -10.00 -4.40
C SER A 388 -12.74 -9.40 -5.62
N GLY A 389 -11.49 -9.85 -5.82
CA GLY A 389 -10.67 -9.45 -6.95
C GLY A 389 -10.19 -7.99 -6.91
N VAL A 390 -9.95 -7.40 -8.08
CA VAL A 390 -9.46 -6.01 -8.24
C VAL A 390 -10.58 -4.97 -8.06
N ARG A 391 -11.84 -5.41 -7.92
CA ARG A 391 -13.03 -4.55 -7.76
C ARG A 391 -12.85 -3.47 -6.69
N MET A 392 -12.43 -3.87 -5.49
CA MET A 392 -12.25 -2.91 -4.39
C MET A 392 -11.08 -1.94 -4.61
N LEU A 393 -10.07 -2.33 -5.40
CA LEU A 393 -9.01 -1.41 -5.81
C LEU A 393 -9.52 -0.38 -6.81
N ALA A 394 -10.34 -0.81 -7.78
CA ALA A 394 -11.00 0.09 -8.73
C ALA A 394 -11.93 1.07 -8.00
N ALA A 395 -12.80 0.57 -7.10
CA ALA A 395 -13.70 1.40 -6.30
C ALA A 395 -12.97 2.45 -5.46
N ALA A 396 -11.96 2.03 -4.69
CA ALA A 396 -11.19 2.96 -3.85
C ALA A 396 -10.48 4.03 -4.68
N THR A 397 -9.94 3.64 -5.85
CA THR A 397 -9.27 4.58 -6.77
C THR A 397 -10.29 5.57 -7.37
N LEU A 398 -11.48 5.10 -7.76
CA LEU A 398 -12.57 5.93 -8.28
C LEU A 398 -13.14 6.89 -7.24
N LEU A 399 -13.30 6.46 -5.99
CA LEU A 399 -13.76 7.34 -4.91
C LEU A 399 -12.79 8.50 -4.66
N ALA A 400 -11.50 8.20 -4.68
CA ALA A 400 -10.44 9.19 -4.45
C ALA A 400 -10.20 10.13 -5.64
N HIS A 401 -10.24 9.61 -6.87
CA HIS A 401 -9.76 10.33 -8.06
C HIS A 401 -10.77 10.47 -9.20
N GLY A 402 -11.90 9.75 -9.14
CA GLY A 402 -12.92 9.79 -10.18
C GLY A 402 -13.78 11.05 -10.12
N ASN A 403 -14.23 11.50 -11.29
CA ASN A 403 -15.27 12.52 -11.38
C ASN A 403 -16.66 11.92 -11.10
N ASP A 404 -17.68 12.77 -10.95
CA ASP A 404 -19.04 12.33 -10.63
C ASP A 404 -19.65 11.38 -11.67
N ALA A 405 -19.39 11.62 -12.95
CA ALA A 405 -19.91 10.76 -14.01
C ALA A 405 -19.29 9.36 -13.95
N GLN A 406 -17.98 9.27 -13.72
CA GLN A 406 -17.25 8.01 -13.54
C GLN A 406 -17.72 7.27 -12.28
N LYS A 407 -17.85 7.97 -11.15
CA LYS A 407 -18.33 7.40 -9.89
C LYS A 407 -19.73 6.81 -10.04
N ARG A 408 -20.67 7.56 -10.64
CA ARG A 408 -22.04 7.09 -10.89
C ARG A 408 -22.11 5.94 -11.90
N LYS A 409 -21.20 5.91 -12.88
CA LYS A 409 -21.15 4.86 -13.90
C LYS A 409 -20.62 3.54 -13.34
N TYR A 410 -19.51 3.57 -12.61
CA TYR A 410 -18.76 2.36 -12.26
C TYR A 410 -18.99 1.87 -10.83
N LEU A 411 -19.13 2.74 -9.82
CA LEU A 411 -19.12 2.31 -8.40
C LEU A 411 -20.24 1.33 -8.07
N LYS A 412 -21.47 1.58 -8.54
CA LYS A 412 -22.60 0.68 -8.31
C LYS A 412 -22.35 -0.71 -8.90
N ARG A 413 -21.91 -0.76 -10.16
CA ARG A 413 -21.64 -2.01 -10.88
C ARG A 413 -20.48 -2.80 -10.28
N ILE A 414 -19.50 -2.09 -9.70
CA ILE A 414 -18.40 -2.71 -8.95
C ILE A 414 -18.93 -3.42 -7.70
N ILE A 415 -19.74 -2.75 -6.87
CA ILE A 415 -20.22 -3.32 -5.59
C ILE A 415 -21.38 -4.32 -5.75
N THR A 416 -22.07 -4.31 -6.89
CA THR A 416 -23.03 -5.36 -7.27
C THR A 416 -22.36 -6.60 -7.85
N GLY A 417 -21.13 -6.46 -8.35
CA GLY A 417 -20.38 -7.55 -8.99
C GLY A 417 -20.69 -7.71 -10.49
N GLU A 418 -21.43 -6.78 -11.08
CA GLU A 418 -21.75 -6.79 -12.51
C GLU A 418 -20.53 -6.57 -13.40
N ASP A 419 -19.54 -5.82 -12.92
CA ASP A 419 -18.30 -5.56 -13.63
C ASP A 419 -17.13 -6.29 -12.96
N SER A 420 -16.34 -6.99 -13.76
CA SER A 420 -15.07 -7.59 -13.36
C SER A 420 -13.88 -6.72 -13.79
N TRP A 421 -12.84 -6.68 -12.97
CA TRP A 421 -11.72 -5.74 -13.14
C TRP A 421 -10.37 -6.43 -13.08
N CYS A 422 -9.40 -5.88 -13.80
CA CYS A 422 -7.97 -6.24 -13.68
C CYS A 422 -7.08 -4.99 -13.52
N GLN A 423 -5.87 -5.19 -13.01
CA GLN A 423 -4.85 -4.15 -12.90
C GLN A 423 -3.85 -4.31 -14.04
N LEU A 424 -3.58 -3.22 -14.77
CA LEU A 424 -2.74 -3.19 -15.96
C LEU A 424 -1.53 -2.25 -15.76
N PHE A 425 -0.67 -2.61 -14.81
CA PHE A 425 0.48 -1.79 -14.40
C PHE A 425 1.79 -2.30 -15.00
N SER A 426 2.17 -3.53 -14.63
CA SER A 426 3.47 -4.11 -14.95
C SER A 426 3.66 -4.37 -16.44
N GLU A 427 4.88 -4.14 -16.92
CA GLU A 427 5.33 -4.40 -18.30
C GLU A 427 6.57 -5.29 -18.28
N PRO A 428 6.92 -5.97 -19.38
CA PRO A 428 8.13 -6.78 -19.45
C PRO A 428 9.41 -6.02 -19.05
N GLY A 429 9.47 -4.71 -19.35
CA GLY A 429 10.60 -3.84 -19.01
C GLY A 429 10.42 -2.98 -17.75
N SER A 430 9.23 -2.95 -17.13
CA SER A 430 8.93 -2.07 -15.99
C SER A 430 7.96 -2.72 -15.01
N GLY A 431 8.49 -3.27 -13.92
CA GLY A 431 7.73 -3.78 -12.76
C GLY A 431 8.07 -3.01 -11.48
N SER A 432 9.28 -3.22 -10.94
CA SER A 432 9.75 -2.51 -9.74
C SER A 432 9.95 -1.00 -9.96
N ASP A 433 10.35 -0.58 -11.17
CA ASP A 433 10.32 0.82 -11.61
C ASP A 433 9.05 1.07 -12.43
N LEU A 434 7.89 1.05 -11.76
CA LEU A 434 6.60 1.26 -12.40
C LEU A 434 6.53 2.60 -13.16
N ALA A 435 7.26 3.62 -12.66
CA ALA A 435 7.34 4.92 -13.30
C ALA A 435 8.04 4.89 -14.66
N GLY A 436 8.81 3.83 -14.95
CA GLY A 436 9.46 3.56 -16.23
C GLY A 436 8.55 2.96 -17.31
N SER A 437 7.23 2.86 -17.07
CA SER A 437 6.25 2.33 -18.02
C SER A 437 6.38 2.97 -19.41
N THR A 438 6.32 2.12 -20.43
CA THR A 438 6.51 2.43 -21.85
C THR A 438 5.24 2.26 -22.69
N THR A 439 4.20 1.61 -22.16
CA THR A 439 2.87 1.59 -22.78
C THR A 439 2.43 3.03 -23.05
N ARG A 440 2.16 3.33 -24.30
CA ARG A 440 1.92 4.70 -24.78
C ARG A 440 0.44 4.91 -25.02
N ALA A 441 -0.08 6.09 -24.65
CA ALA A 441 -1.41 6.55 -24.99
C ALA A 441 -1.29 7.90 -25.72
N ASP A 442 -1.63 7.91 -27.01
CA ASP A 442 -1.58 9.12 -27.85
C ASP A 442 -2.98 9.68 -28.06
N LEU A 443 -3.17 10.98 -27.82
CA LEU A 443 -4.45 11.63 -28.08
C LEU A 443 -4.63 11.88 -29.59
N VAL A 444 -5.64 11.27 -30.21
CA VAL A 444 -6.00 11.44 -31.62
C VAL A 444 -7.46 11.89 -31.69
N GLY A 445 -7.69 13.17 -31.98
CA GLY A 445 -9.03 13.75 -31.91
C GLY A 445 -9.51 13.84 -30.47
N ASP A 446 -10.59 13.12 -30.14
CA ASP A 446 -11.17 13.06 -28.79
C ASP A 446 -11.01 11.67 -28.12
N GLU A 447 -10.14 10.83 -28.69
CA GLU A 447 -9.87 9.47 -28.23
C GLU A 447 -8.36 9.28 -27.99
N TRP A 448 -8.03 8.40 -27.06
CA TRP A 448 -6.67 7.95 -26.80
C TRP A 448 -6.42 6.64 -27.52
N ILE A 449 -5.34 6.58 -28.31
CA ILE A 449 -4.86 5.38 -28.97
C ILE A 449 -3.75 4.78 -28.13
N VAL A 450 -4.00 3.60 -27.58
CA VAL A 450 -3.12 2.90 -26.66
C VAL A 450 -2.35 1.81 -27.39
N ASN A 451 -1.02 1.85 -27.26
CA ASN A 451 -0.10 0.88 -27.81
C ASN A 451 0.91 0.43 -26.75
N GLY A 452 0.97 -0.88 -26.49
CA GLY A 452 1.91 -1.44 -25.53
C GLY A 452 1.59 -2.86 -25.09
N GLN A 453 2.31 -3.32 -24.07
CA GLN A 453 2.13 -4.65 -23.49
C GLN A 453 2.15 -4.56 -21.97
N LYS A 454 1.17 -5.19 -21.33
CA LYS A 454 1.15 -5.44 -19.89
C LYS A 454 1.37 -6.92 -19.62
N VAL A 455 1.95 -7.26 -18.47
CA VAL A 455 2.27 -8.63 -18.07
C VAL A 455 2.06 -8.81 -16.57
N TRP A 456 1.85 -10.06 -16.14
CA TRP A 456 1.53 -10.43 -14.74
C TRP A 456 0.16 -9.97 -14.26
N ASN A 457 -0.78 -9.76 -15.18
CA ASN A 457 -2.12 -9.28 -14.85
C ASN A 457 -2.98 -10.46 -14.37
N THR A 458 -3.40 -10.44 -13.11
CA THR A 458 -4.31 -11.45 -12.55
C THR A 458 -5.68 -11.33 -13.21
N SER A 459 -6.23 -12.46 -13.69
CA SER A 459 -7.60 -12.56 -14.24
C SER A 459 -7.95 -11.68 -15.43
N ALA A 460 -7.00 -11.11 -16.17
CA ALA A 460 -7.32 -10.21 -17.28
C ALA A 460 -8.20 -10.84 -18.38
N HIS A 461 -8.18 -12.18 -18.54
CA HIS A 461 -9.02 -12.91 -19.50
C HIS A 461 -10.49 -13.01 -19.08
N HIS A 462 -10.79 -12.69 -17.82
CA HIS A 462 -12.13 -12.64 -17.26
C HIS A 462 -12.60 -11.22 -16.95
N ALA A 463 -11.74 -10.21 -17.14
CA ALA A 463 -12.04 -8.83 -16.76
C ALA A 463 -12.82 -8.11 -17.87
N ASP A 464 -13.81 -7.30 -17.48
CA ASP A 464 -14.50 -6.38 -18.38
C ASP A 464 -13.75 -5.07 -18.51
N TYR A 465 -13.13 -4.61 -17.41
CA TYR A 465 -12.38 -3.36 -17.36
C TYR A 465 -10.96 -3.52 -16.80
N GLY A 466 -10.03 -2.75 -17.34
CA GLY A 466 -8.64 -2.66 -16.89
C GLY A 466 -8.34 -1.30 -16.29
N LEU A 467 -7.67 -1.29 -15.12
CA LEU A 467 -7.03 -0.11 -14.57
C LEU A 467 -5.66 0.08 -15.22
N LEU A 468 -5.60 0.90 -16.27
CA LEU A 468 -4.46 1.04 -17.15
C LEU A 468 -3.60 2.25 -16.78
N LEU A 469 -2.32 2.00 -16.49
CA LEU A 469 -1.30 3.04 -16.41
C LEU A 469 -0.54 3.12 -17.73
N ALA A 470 -0.57 4.28 -18.38
CA ALA A 470 0.09 4.50 -19.67
C ALA A 470 0.76 5.88 -19.73
N ARG A 471 1.81 6.00 -20.54
CA ARG A 471 2.54 7.24 -20.77
C ARG A 471 1.87 8.08 -21.84
N THR A 472 1.50 9.29 -21.48
CA THR A 472 0.89 10.29 -22.36
C THR A 472 1.84 11.42 -22.72
N ASP A 473 2.86 11.66 -21.88
CA ASP A 473 3.86 12.69 -22.13
C ASP A 473 5.27 12.12 -21.90
N TRP A 474 6.10 12.25 -22.93
CA TRP A 474 7.48 11.77 -22.97
C TRP A 474 8.51 12.88 -22.71
N ASP A 475 8.05 14.13 -22.62
CA ASP A 475 8.88 15.33 -22.50
C ASP A 475 8.99 15.84 -21.06
N VAL A 476 8.31 15.19 -20.12
CA VAL A 476 8.34 15.50 -18.68
C VAL A 476 8.97 14.35 -17.88
N PRO A 477 9.42 14.58 -16.63
CA PRO A 477 9.97 13.53 -15.77
C PRO A 477 9.04 12.31 -15.68
N LYS A 478 9.62 11.12 -15.56
CA LYS A 478 8.90 9.85 -15.78
C LYS A 478 7.59 9.70 -15.00
N HIS A 479 7.52 10.23 -13.77
CA HIS A 479 6.34 10.22 -12.91
C HIS A 479 5.24 11.19 -13.37
N GLN A 480 5.62 12.32 -13.96
CA GLN A 480 4.70 13.35 -14.47
C GLN A 480 4.19 13.01 -15.88
N GLY A 481 4.85 12.09 -16.57
CA GLY A 481 4.48 11.69 -17.94
C GLY A 481 3.40 10.62 -18.02
N LEU A 482 2.95 10.09 -16.87
CA LEU A 482 2.00 8.99 -16.79
C LEU A 482 0.58 9.51 -16.59
N SER A 483 -0.37 8.87 -17.25
CA SER A 483 -1.81 9.06 -17.05
C SER A 483 -2.47 7.73 -16.74
N TYR A 484 -3.64 7.81 -16.11
CA TYR A 484 -4.37 6.64 -15.61
C TYR A 484 -5.70 6.52 -16.33
N PHE A 485 -6.03 5.33 -16.81
CA PHE A 485 -7.17 5.08 -17.69
C PHE A 485 -8.01 3.90 -17.22
N ILE A 486 -9.28 3.92 -17.58
CA ILE A 486 -10.18 2.76 -17.55
C ILE A 486 -10.30 2.26 -19.00
N ILE A 487 -9.81 1.06 -19.27
CA ILE A 487 -9.87 0.46 -20.61
C ILE A 487 -10.90 -0.68 -20.63
N ASP A 488 -11.71 -0.74 -21.69
CA ASP A 488 -12.56 -1.90 -21.98
C ASP A 488 -11.66 -3.05 -22.48
N MET A 489 -11.77 -4.21 -21.85
CA MET A 489 -10.91 -5.37 -22.12
C MET A 489 -11.42 -6.24 -23.28
N HIS A 490 -12.68 -6.07 -23.68
CA HIS A 490 -13.33 -6.86 -24.75
C HIS A 490 -13.30 -6.17 -26.11
N GLN A 491 -12.75 -4.95 -26.17
CA GLN A 491 -12.73 -4.15 -27.38
C GLN A 491 -11.70 -4.66 -28.41
N PRO A 492 -11.86 -4.31 -29.70
CA PRO A 492 -10.83 -4.51 -30.71
C PRO A 492 -9.50 -3.85 -30.32
N GLY A 493 -8.39 -4.54 -30.59
CA GLY A 493 -7.05 -4.05 -30.28
C GLY A 493 -6.53 -4.44 -28.89
N VAL A 494 -7.35 -5.05 -28.04
CA VAL A 494 -6.92 -5.66 -26.77
C VAL A 494 -6.88 -7.19 -26.93
N GLU A 495 -5.70 -7.79 -26.79
CA GLU A 495 -5.51 -9.24 -26.83
C GLU A 495 -4.97 -9.74 -25.49
N VAL A 496 -5.68 -10.69 -24.87
CA VAL A 496 -5.28 -11.29 -23.59
C VAL A 496 -4.75 -12.70 -23.82
N ARG A 497 -3.54 -12.97 -23.32
CA ARG A 497 -2.88 -14.28 -23.37
C ARG A 497 -2.57 -14.78 -21.96
N GLN A 498 -3.12 -15.93 -21.58
CA GLN A 498 -2.79 -16.56 -20.31
C GLN A 498 -1.34 -17.06 -20.28
N LEU A 499 -0.68 -16.89 -19.13
CA LEU A 499 0.67 -17.35 -18.83
C LEU A 499 0.61 -18.59 -17.95
N LYS A 500 1.22 -19.69 -18.41
CA LYS A 500 1.31 -20.92 -17.64
C LYS A 500 2.39 -20.82 -16.55
N GLN A 501 2.02 -21.02 -15.29
CA GLN A 501 2.96 -20.98 -14.15
C GLN A 501 3.63 -22.33 -13.89
N MET A 502 4.67 -22.35 -13.04
CA MET A 502 5.49 -23.55 -12.73
C MET A 502 4.71 -24.70 -12.06
N ASN A 503 3.54 -24.41 -11.49
CA ASN A 503 2.64 -25.40 -10.91
C ASN A 503 1.58 -25.91 -11.90
N GLY A 504 1.61 -25.44 -13.16
CA GLY A 504 0.70 -25.88 -14.22
C GLY A 504 -0.59 -25.07 -14.39
N HIS A 505 -0.89 -24.14 -13.47
CA HIS A 505 -2.03 -23.22 -13.60
C HIS A 505 -1.78 -22.14 -14.68
N ALA A 506 -2.80 -21.33 -14.99
CA ALA A 506 -2.71 -20.24 -15.98
C ALA A 506 -3.41 -18.95 -15.53
N SER A 507 -3.15 -18.55 -14.28
CA SER A 507 -3.88 -17.47 -13.59
C SER A 507 -3.43 -16.03 -13.91
N PHE A 508 -2.24 -15.86 -14.49
CA PHE A 508 -1.69 -14.56 -14.91
C PHE A 508 -1.81 -14.39 -16.41
N ASN A 509 -1.79 -13.15 -16.88
CA ASN A 509 -1.99 -12.83 -18.29
C ASN A 509 -1.00 -11.78 -18.78
N GLU A 510 -0.64 -11.91 -20.04
CA GLU A 510 -0.17 -10.80 -20.86
C GLU A 510 -1.35 -10.15 -21.55
N VAL A 511 -1.32 -8.83 -21.66
CA VAL A 511 -2.33 -8.05 -22.36
C VAL A 511 -1.60 -7.19 -23.38
N PHE A 512 -1.85 -7.42 -24.66
CA PHE A 512 -1.33 -6.65 -25.77
C PHE A 512 -2.37 -5.62 -26.19
N MET A 513 -1.95 -4.37 -26.31
CA MET A 513 -2.77 -3.29 -26.83
C MET A 513 -2.14 -2.81 -28.14
N THR A 514 -2.86 -2.97 -29.24
CA THR A 514 -2.47 -2.53 -30.58
C THR A 514 -3.56 -1.62 -31.11
N ASP A 515 -3.29 -0.32 -31.12
CA ASP A 515 -4.25 0.73 -31.47
C ASP A 515 -5.59 0.63 -30.70
N ALA A 516 -5.53 0.19 -29.44
CA ALA A 516 -6.70 0.07 -28.59
C ALA A 516 -7.23 1.47 -28.23
N VAL A 517 -8.55 1.65 -28.21
CA VAL A 517 -9.16 2.97 -28.08
C VAL A 517 -9.65 3.20 -26.65
N VAL A 518 -9.35 4.36 -26.09
CA VAL A 518 -9.88 4.80 -24.79
C VAL A 518 -10.51 6.17 -24.95
N SER A 519 -11.81 6.27 -24.63
CA SER A 519 -12.51 7.55 -24.60
C SER A 519 -11.86 8.51 -23.59
N ARG A 520 -11.85 9.81 -23.90
CA ARG A 520 -11.37 10.84 -22.98
C ARG A 520 -12.07 10.82 -21.61
N ASP A 521 -13.34 10.43 -21.55
CA ASP A 521 -14.12 10.31 -20.31
C ASP A 521 -13.62 9.19 -19.39
N ASN A 522 -12.78 8.28 -19.90
CA ASN A 522 -12.17 7.22 -19.14
C ASN A 522 -10.73 7.54 -18.71
N LEU A 523 -10.24 8.76 -18.94
CA LEU A 523 -9.08 9.29 -18.23
C LEU A 523 -9.48 9.57 -16.78
N LEU A 524 -8.77 8.97 -15.82
CA LEU A 524 -9.01 9.13 -14.40
C LEU A 524 -8.10 10.25 -13.86
N SER A 525 -8.70 11.28 -13.24
CA SER A 525 -8.03 12.54 -12.88
C SER A 525 -7.53 13.30 -14.13
N ASP A 526 -6.45 14.08 -13.99
CA ASP A 526 -5.88 14.91 -15.04
C ASP A 526 -4.72 14.20 -15.77
N ILE A 527 -4.46 14.64 -17.01
CA ILE A 527 -3.30 14.20 -17.80
C ILE A 527 -2.02 14.44 -17.00
N GLY A 528 -1.14 13.45 -16.93
CA GLY A 528 0.13 13.53 -16.20
C GLY A 528 0.02 13.25 -14.69
N ASN A 529 -1.19 13.09 -14.15
CA ASN A 529 -1.40 12.77 -12.73
C ASN A 529 -1.42 11.25 -12.44
N GLY A 530 -1.15 10.40 -13.44
CA GLY A 530 -1.33 8.96 -13.34
C GLY A 530 -0.45 8.28 -12.28
N TRP A 531 0.72 8.85 -11.95
CA TRP A 531 1.55 8.33 -10.87
C TRP A 531 0.89 8.46 -9.50
N GLN A 532 0.27 9.60 -9.21
CA GLN A 532 -0.39 9.83 -7.92
C GLN A 532 -1.60 8.91 -7.75
N VAL A 533 -2.37 8.72 -8.83
CA VAL A 533 -3.50 7.79 -8.87
C VAL A 533 -3.01 6.36 -8.62
N ALA A 534 -1.95 5.91 -9.30
CA ALA A 534 -1.35 4.59 -9.09
C ALA A 534 -0.84 4.37 -7.66
N VAL A 535 -0.25 5.38 -7.03
CA VAL A 535 0.18 5.31 -5.62
C VAL A 535 -1.02 5.08 -4.69
N THR A 536 -2.17 5.72 -4.94
CA THR A 536 -3.41 5.45 -4.19
C THR A 536 -3.86 4.00 -4.39
N THR A 537 -3.92 3.50 -5.63
CA THR A 537 -4.30 2.11 -5.91
C THR A 537 -3.39 1.11 -5.19
N LEU A 538 -2.07 1.30 -5.26
CA LEU A 538 -1.09 0.43 -4.59
C LEU A 538 -1.18 0.50 -3.06
N ALA A 539 -1.54 1.66 -2.49
CA ALA A 539 -1.73 1.80 -1.05
C ALA A 539 -2.91 0.95 -0.56
N HIS A 540 -4.00 0.89 -1.33
CA HIS A 540 -5.14 0.01 -1.04
C HIS A 540 -4.80 -1.48 -1.25
N GLU A 541 -4.03 -1.81 -2.30
CA GLU A 541 -3.58 -3.18 -2.56
C GLU A 541 -2.78 -3.78 -1.39
N ARG A 542 -1.87 -3.00 -0.79
CA ARG A 542 -1.08 -3.44 0.37
C ARG A 542 -1.95 -3.80 1.57
N ARG A 543 -3.06 -3.08 1.80
CA ARG A 543 -3.99 -3.38 2.91
C ARG A 543 -4.74 -4.69 2.70
N SER A 544 -5.05 -5.04 1.45
CA SER A 544 -5.77 -6.28 1.12
C SER A 544 -4.98 -7.55 1.48
N PHE A 545 -3.65 -7.47 1.55
CA PHE A 545 -2.79 -8.58 2.00
C PHE A 545 -2.83 -8.80 3.53
N ASP A 546 -3.25 -7.81 4.31
CA ASP A 546 -3.31 -7.88 5.79
C ASP A 546 -4.66 -8.38 6.33
N ARG A 547 -5.68 -8.57 5.47
CA ARG A 547 -7.00 -9.11 5.87
C ARG A 547 -6.92 -10.61 6.14
N ILE A 548 -7.37 -11.03 7.32
CA ILE A 548 -7.76 -12.42 7.57
C ILE A 548 -8.99 -12.69 6.68
N ARG A 549 -8.85 -13.56 5.68
CA ARG A 549 -9.99 -14.03 4.89
C ARG A 549 -10.82 -14.98 5.76
N GLY A 550 -11.89 -14.46 6.36
CA GLY A 550 -12.90 -15.26 7.03
C GLY A 550 -13.66 -16.10 6.03
N GLY A 551 -13.13 -17.27 5.68
CA GLY A 551 -13.87 -18.30 4.98
C GLY A 551 -14.71 -19.07 5.99
N GLY A 552 -15.93 -18.60 6.26
CA GLY A 552 -16.82 -19.29 7.17
C GLY A 552 -18.28 -18.92 6.95
N SER A 553 -19.06 -19.92 6.51
CA SER A 553 -20.51 -20.18 6.73
C SER A 553 -21.44 -20.28 5.51
N PHE A 554 -21.08 -19.83 4.30
CA PHE A 554 -22.01 -19.93 3.16
C PHE A 554 -22.00 -21.26 2.38
N ALA A 555 -21.01 -22.14 2.62
CA ALA A 555 -20.80 -23.36 1.83
C ALA A 555 -21.98 -24.34 1.90
N GLU A 556 -22.72 -24.35 3.00
CA GLU A 556 -23.85 -25.25 3.25
C GLU A 556 -25.22 -24.59 3.01
N GLN A 557 -25.26 -23.30 2.67
CA GLN A 557 -26.51 -22.54 2.49
C GLN A 557 -27.11 -22.74 1.09
N LYS A 558 -28.45 -22.70 1.00
CA LYS A 558 -29.23 -23.02 -0.19
C LYS A 558 -30.04 -21.82 -0.65
N GLY A 559 -30.17 -21.68 -1.96
CA GLY A 559 -30.90 -20.59 -2.62
C GLY A 559 -30.09 -20.02 -3.76
N ARG A 560 -30.79 -19.41 -4.73
CA ARG A 560 -30.20 -18.86 -5.95
C ARG A 560 -29.04 -17.90 -5.67
N ILE A 561 -29.14 -17.04 -4.65
CA ILE A 561 -28.04 -16.12 -4.27
C ILE A 561 -26.77 -16.90 -3.94
N TYR A 562 -26.86 -17.98 -3.16
CA TYR A 562 -25.68 -18.73 -2.75
C TYR A 562 -25.09 -19.56 -3.90
N ASP A 563 -25.91 -20.02 -4.85
CA ASP A 563 -25.43 -20.65 -6.08
C ASP A 563 -24.65 -19.66 -6.94
N GLU A 564 -25.22 -18.49 -7.23
CA GLU A 564 -24.57 -17.42 -7.99
C GLU A 564 -23.34 -16.86 -7.26
N TYR A 565 -23.39 -16.75 -5.93
CA TYR A 565 -22.25 -16.31 -5.10
C TYR A 565 -21.13 -17.34 -5.09
N ARG A 566 -21.45 -18.64 -5.08
CA ARG A 566 -20.45 -19.70 -5.22
C ARG A 566 -19.80 -19.67 -6.61
N GLU A 567 -20.57 -19.44 -7.67
CA GLU A 567 -20.05 -19.28 -9.02
C GLU A 567 -19.13 -18.05 -9.14
N GLU A 568 -19.56 -16.89 -8.62
CA GLU A 568 -18.73 -15.68 -8.54
C GLU A 568 -17.43 -15.93 -7.77
N LEU A 569 -17.52 -16.55 -6.59
CA LEU A 569 -16.34 -16.89 -5.79
C LEU A 569 -15.46 -17.91 -6.48
N GLU A 570 -16.01 -18.86 -7.24
CA GLU A 570 -15.21 -19.85 -7.96
C GLU A 570 -14.40 -19.19 -9.08
N ILE A 571 -15.02 -18.28 -9.85
CA ILE A 571 -14.35 -17.50 -10.89
C ILE A 571 -13.30 -16.57 -10.27
N ASP A 572 -13.69 -15.80 -9.25
CA ASP A 572 -12.81 -14.83 -8.61
C ASP A 572 -11.66 -15.48 -7.84
N ASN A 573 -11.85 -16.69 -7.28
CA ASN A 573 -10.82 -17.44 -6.59
C ASN A 573 -10.05 -18.43 -7.47
N GLU A 574 -10.47 -18.70 -8.71
CA GLU A 574 -9.71 -19.54 -9.66
C GLU A 574 -8.23 -19.14 -9.72
N PRO A 575 -7.89 -17.83 -9.89
CA PRO A 575 -6.51 -17.38 -9.95
C PRO A 575 -5.77 -17.63 -8.65
N TYR A 576 -6.52 -17.71 -7.55
CA TYR A 576 -5.99 -17.77 -6.22
C TYR A 576 -5.89 -19.17 -5.61
N LYS A 577 -6.51 -20.19 -6.24
CA LYS A 577 -6.47 -21.62 -5.84
C LYS A 577 -5.06 -22.10 -5.49
N TRP A 578 -4.05 -21.50 -6.11
CA TRP A 578 -2.64 -21.77 -5.84
C TRP A 578 -1.84 -20.56 -5.32
N TYR A 579 -2.24 -19.30 -5.58
CA TYR A 579 -1.47 -18.09 -5.25
C TYR A 579 -2.33 -16.95 -4.68
N PRO A 580 -2.01 -16.28 -3.56
CA PRO A 580 -0.99 -16.59 -2.55
C PRO A 580 -1.46 -17.65 -1.55
N GLN A 581 -2.63 -18.27 -1.75
CA GLN A 581 -3.32 -19.10 -0.77
C GLN A 581 -2.60 -20.41 -0.42
N ARG A 582 -1.60 -20.82 -1.20
CA ARG A 582 -0.72 -21.96 -0.89
C ARG A 582 0.64 -21.54 -0.34
N ALA A 583 1.03 -20.28 -0.45
CA ALA A 583 2.33 -19.87 0.05
C ALA A 583 2.30 -19.77 1.57
N GLY A 584 3.14 -20.58 2.24
CA GLY A 584 3.33 -20.46 3.68
C GLY A 584 2.18 -20.95 4.55
N ARG A 585 1.45 -22.00 4.14
CA ARG A 585 0.37 -22.66 4.90
C ARG A 585 0.84 -23.24 6.25
N VAL A 586 1.02 -22.37 7.23
CA VAL A 586 1.45 -22.71 8.60
C VAL A 586 0.41 -23.57 9.32
N ASP A 587 -0.87 -23.39 8.99
CA ASP A 587 -2.00 -24.12 9.55
C ASP A 587 -1.93 -25.63 9.33
N LEU A 588 -1.31 -26.09 8.23
CA LEU A 588 -1.18 -27.52 7.91
C LEU A 588 0.01 -28.21 8.59
N ILE A 589 0.94 -27.43 9.17
CA ILE A 589 2.23 -27.93 9.67
C ILE A 589 2.03 -28.93 10.82
N LEU A 590 1.20 -28.61 11.81
CA LEU A 590 1.01 -29.45 12.99
C LEU A 590 0.32 -30.78 12.64
N GLN A 591 -0.73 -30.72 11.82
CA GLN A 591 -1.43 -31.91 11.35
C GLN A 591 -0.48 -32.83 10.58
N ARG A 592 0.28 -32.28 9.61
CA ARG A 592 1.21 -33.08 8.80
C ARG A 592 2.36 -33.67 9.63
N ALA A 593 2.87 -32.93 10.61
CA ALA A 593 3.91 -33.41 11.53
C ALA A 593 3.42 -34.59 12.39
N GLN A 594 2.13 -34.60 12.76
CA GLN A 594 1.51 -35.72 13.48
C GLN A 594 1.32 -36.93 12.55
N GLU A 595 0.78 -36.73 11.34
CA GLU A 595 0.55 -37.79 10.36
C GLU A 595 1.82 -38.56 9.98
N THR A 596 2.93 -37.84 9.80
CA THR A 596 4.23 -38.40 9.41
C THR A 596 5.06 -38.91 10.58
N GLY A 597 4.64 -38.61 11.82
CA GLY A 597 5.43 -38.87 13.03
C GLY A 597 6.62 -37.93 13.23
N ALA A 598 6.88 -36.99 12.31
CA ALA A 598 7.96 -36.02 12.38
C ALA A 598 7.88 -35.10 13.60
N ILE A 599 6.69 -34.97 14.22
CA ILE A 599 6.52 -34.26 15.49
C ILE A 599 7.32 -34.87 16.65
N ASN A 600 7.77 -36.12 16.53
CA ASN A 600 8.60 -36.77 17.55
C ASN A 600 10.10 -36.49 17.37
N ASP A 601 10.51 -35.92 16.23
CA ASP A 601 11.90 -35.51 16.01
C ASP A 601 12.17 -34.14 16.67
N PRO A 602 13.11 -34.05 17.63
CA PRO A 602 13.42 -32.80 18.32
C PRO A 602 13.94 -31.69 17.39
N VAL A 603 14.62 -32.04 16.29
CA VAL A 603 15.15 -31.05 15.34
C VAL A 603 14.00 -30.43 14.53
N THR A 604 13.12 -31.27 13.96
CA THR A 604 11.93 -30.82 13.24
C THR A 604 10.99 -30.01 14.13
N ARG A 605 10.77 -30.43 15.38
CA ARG A 605 10.00 -29.66 16.38
C ARG A 605 10.55 -28.25 16.60
N GLN A 606 11.87 -28.09 16.63
CA GLN A 606 12.47 -26.76 16.83
C GLN A 606 12.21 -25.84 15.63
N GLU A 607 12.24 -26.37 14.41
CA GLU A 607 11.90 -25.61 13.21
C GLU A 607 10.41 -25.27 13.14
N ILE A 608 9.52 -26.18 13.54
CA ILE A 608 8.08 -25.91 13.72
C ILE A 608 7.86 -24.78 14.74
N ALA A 609 8.53 -24.83 15.89
CA ALA A 609 8.39 -23.80 16.93
C ALA A 609 8.83 -22.42 16.43
N LYS A 610 9.98 -22.34 15.72
CA LYS A 610 10.46 -21.08 15.10
C LYS A 610 9.43 -20.50 14.14
N LEU A 611 8.82 -21.33 13.31
CA LEU A 611 7.78 -20.92 12.37
C LEU A 611 6.55 -20.37 13.07
N LEU A 612 6.03 -21.10 14.07
CA LEU A 612 4.84 -20.68 14.81
C LEU A 612 5.08 -19.39 15.58
N ILE A 613 6.26 -19.21 16.19
CA ILE A 613 6.64 -17.96 16.86
C ILE A 613 6.63 -16.80 15.86
N MET A 614 7.33 -16.94 14.73
CA MET A 614 7.41 -15.88 13.71
C MET A 614 6.02 -15.52 13.15
N SER A 615 5.21 -16.54 12.85
CA SER A 615 3.84 -16.36 12.37
C SER A 615 2.95 -15.62 13.38
N ARG A 616 3.00 -16.03 14.66
CA ARG A 616 2.22 -15.40 15.73
C ARG A 616 2.66 -13.97 16.02
N SER A 617 3.97 -13.71 16.01
CA SER A 617 4.51 -12.35 16.18
C SER A 617 4.11 -11.42 15.04
N ALA A 618 4.08 -11.90 13.80
CA ALA A 618 3.59 -11.12 12.66
C ALA A 618 2.09 -10.82 12.79
N GLN A 619 1.27 -11.80 13.21
CA GLN A 619 -0.16 -11.60 13.48
C GLN A 619 -0.40 -10.50 14.54
N TRP A 620 0.34 -10.52 15.66
CA TRP A 620 0.23 -9.49 16.69
C TRP A 620 0.72 -8.13 16.22
N THR A 621 1.76 -8.09 15.38
CA THR A 621 2.25 -6.83 14.78
C THR A 621 1.20 -6.21 13.87
N ALA A 622 0.56 -7.01 13.02
CA ALA A 622 -0.55 -6.55 12.17
C ALA A 622 -1.76 -6.09 13.01
N ALA A 623 -2.09 -6.81 14.09
CA ALA A 623 -3.14 -6.40 15.02
C ALA A 623 -2.85 -5.04 15.67
N ARG A 624 -1.61 -4.80 16.10
CA ARG A 624 -1.17 -3.51 16.66
C ARG A 624 -1.21 -2.39 15.61
N ALA A 625 -0.81 -2.67 14.38
CA ALA A 625 -0.89 -1.69 13.28
C ALA A 625 -2.35 -1.29 12.98
N ARG A 626 -3.27 -2.26 13.00
CA ARG A 626 -4.72 -2.00 12.89
C ARG A 626 -5.25 -1.16 14.05
N ALA A 627 -4.92 -1.52 15.30
CA ALA A 627 -5.33 -0.76 16.47
C ALA A 627 -4.81 0.69 16.46
N ALA A 628 -3.59 0.92 15.96
CA ALA A 628 -3.03 2.26 15.81
C ALA A 628 -3.77 3.10 14.76
N GLN A 629 -4.24 2.48 13.66
CA GLN A 629 -5.08 3.13 12.65
C GLN A 629 -6.48 3.43 13.16
N GLN A 630 -7.09 2.49 13.89
CA GLN A 630 -8.39 2.70 14.56
C GLN A 630 -8.33 3.89 15.51
N ALA A 631 -7.19 4.10 16.17
CA ALA A 631 -6.91 5.30 16.96
C ALA A 631 -6.58 6.58 16.14
N GLY A 632 -6.88 6.61 14.83
CA GLY A 632 -6.73 7.79 13.97
C GLY A 632 -5.29 8.19 13.63
N LYS A 633 -4.28 7.35 13.92
CA LYS A 633 -2.90 7.69 13.57
C LYS A 633 -2.67 7.63 12.06
N PRO A 634 -1.98 8.63 11.47
CA PRO A 634 -1.67 8.63 10.04
C PRO A 634 -0.83 7.41 9.68
N GLN A 635 -1.03 6.94 8.45
CA GLN A 635 -0.48 5.66 8.00
C GLN A 635 1.05 5.69 7.97
N GLY A 636 1.64 4.75 8.70
CA GLY A 636 3.06 4.52 8.68
C GLY A 636 3.47 3.40 7.70
N PRO A 637 4.76 3.10 7.65
CA PRO A 637 5.35 2.04 6.83
C PRO A 637 5.09 0.59 7.29
N GLU A 638 4.25 0.37 8.30
CA GLU A 638 4.02 -0.95 8.93
C GLU A 638 3.50 -2.02 7.96
N GLY A 639 2.70 -1.64 6.94
CA GLY A 639 2.24 -2.57 5.91
C GLY A 639 3.39 -3.15 5.06
N SER A 640 4.48 -2.39 4.88
CA SER A 640 5.68 -2.88 4.19
C SER A 640 6.41 -3.93 5.03
N LEU A 641 6.39 -3.76 6.37
CA LEU A 641 6.92 -4.71 7.33
C LEU A 641 6.09 -6.00 7.37
N GLY A 642 4.75 -5.87 7.33
CA GLY A 642 3.82 -7.00 7.23
C GLY A 642 4.08 -7.87 6.01
N LYS A 643 4.22 -7.27 4.82
CA LYS A 643 4.55 -8.00 3.58
C LYS A 643 5.91 -8.70 3.64
N LEU A 644 6.94 -8.03 4.17
CA LEU A 644 8.27 -8.65 4.33
C LEU A 644 8.24 -9.82 5.32
N ALA A 645 7.46 -9.71 6.40
CA ALA A 645 7.27 -10.78 7.36
C ALA A 645 6.54 -11.98 6.73
N ALA A 646 5.51 -11.75 5.91
CA ALA A 646 4.79 -12.81 5.19
C ALA A 646 5.73 -13.62 4.27
N SER A 647 6.62 -12.94 3.55
CA SER A 647 7.65 -13.57 2.72
C SER A 647 8.62 -14.47 3.52
N ASN A 648 9.07 -13.99 4.68
CA ASN A 648 9.92 -14.78 5.59
C ASN A 648 9.18 -16.00 6.17
N ILE A 649 7.92 -15.83 6.56
CA ILE A 649 7.07 -16.92 7.07
C ILE A 649 6.87 -17.98 5.98
N ALA A 650 6.62 -17.57 4.73
CA ALA A 650 6.42 -18.50 3.63
C ALA A 650 7.67 -19.35 3.36
N ARG A 651 8.88 -18.75 3.33
CA ARG A 651 10.14 -19.50 3.18
C ARG A 651 10.39 -20.48 4.32
N LEU A 652 10.13 -20.05 5.56
CA LEU A 652 10.32 -20.90 6.73
C LEU A 652 9.31 -22.05 6.75
N ALA A 653 8.05 -21.78 6.39
CA ALA A 653 7.02 -22.80 6.24
C ALA A 653 7.36 -23.81 5.14
N ALA A 654 7.91 -23.37 4.00
CA ALA A 654 8.38 -24.26 2.94
C ALA A 654 9.44 -25.24 3.46
N ARG A 655 10.44 -24.73 4.19
CA ARG A 655 11.49 -25.55 4.80
C ARG A 655 10.91 -26.59 5.75
N VAL A 656 9.98 -26.18 6.61
CA VAL A 656 9.36 -27.08 7.59
C VAL A 656 8.48 -28.12 6.89
N HIS A 657 7.69 -27.75 5.88
CA HIS A 657 6.90 -28.69 5.05
C HIS A 657 7.79 -29.72 4.36
N THR A 658 8.94 -29.31 3.82
CA THR A 658 9.93 -30.21 3.22
C THR A 658 10.53 -31.17 4.26
N HIS A 659 10.91 -30.68 5.44
CA HIS A 659 11.46 -31.53 6.52
C HIS A 659 10.45 -32.57 7.01
N ILE A 660 9.18 -32.17 7.19
CA ILE A 660 8.12 -33.06 7.64
C ILE A 660 7.78 -34.10 6.56
N SER A 661 7.72 -33.69 5.29
CA SER A 661 7.25 -34.54 4.20
C SER A 661 8.37 -35.42 3.59
N GLY A 662 9.64 -35.07 3.78
CA GLY A 662 10.77 -35.86 3.30
C GLY A 662 10.68 -36.13 1.79
N ALA A 663 10.85 -37.39 1.39
CA ALA A 663 10.81 -37.79 -0.01
C ALA A 663 9.41 -37.65 -0.65
N ASP A 664 8.33 -37.62 0.14
CA ASP A 664 6.96 -37.43 -0.40
C ASP A 664 6.80 -36.05 -1.04
N ALA A 665 7.64 -35.08 -0.67
CA ALA A 665 7.68 -33.75 -1.27
C ALA A 665 8.08 -33.77 -2.76
N LEU A 666 8.63 -34.87 -3.27
CA LEU A 666 8.96 -35.06 -4.70
C LEU A 666 7.72 -35.35 -5.56
N LEU A 667 6.60 -35.74 -4.94
CA LEU A 667 5.39 -36.15 -5.65
C LEU A 667 4.48 -34.95 -5.94
N SER A 668 3.77 -34.99 -7.07
CA SER A 668 2.69 -34.05 -7.42
C SER A 668 1.41 -34.80 -7.81
N GLY A 669 0.26 -34.11 -7.85
CA GLY A 669 -1.05 -34.71 -8.12
C GLY A 669 -1.58 -35.60 -6.99
N GLN A 670 -2.53 -36.48 -7.29
CA GLN A 670 -3.25 -37.29 -6.27
C GLN A 670 -2.36 -38.22 -5.42
N ALA A 671 -1.17 -38.59 -5.91
CA ALA A 671 -0.23 -39.41 -5.17
C ALA A 671 0.60 -38.61 -4.15
N SER A 672 0.56 -37.28 -4.22
CA SER A 672 1.28 -36.37 -3.32
C SER A 672 0.46 -36.11 -2.04
N PRO A 673 1.12 -35.85 -0.89
CA PRO A 673 0.41 -35.54 0.34
C PRO A 673 -0.63 -34.44 0.20
N HIS A 674 -1.81 -34.69 0.77
CA HIS A 674 -2.97 -33.81 0.69
C HIS A 674 -3.33 -33.49 -0.77
N ASP A 675 -3.36 -34.52 -1.64
CA ASP A 675 -3.73 -34.43 -3.04
C ASP A 675 -2.92 -33.42 -3.88
N GLY A 676 -1.64 -33.21 -3.55
CA GLY A 676 -0.76 -32.27 -4.26
C GLY A 676 -0.56 -30.92 -3.58
N ILE A 677 -1.30 -30.64 -2.51
CA ILE A 677 -1.24 -29.35 -1.80
C ILE A 677 0.17 -29.05 -1.26
N ILE A 678 0.88 -30.05 -0.72
CA ILE A 678 2.23 -29.83 -0.22
C ILE A 678 3.18 -29.40 -1.34
N ALA A 679 3.13 -30.06 -2.51
CA ALA A 679 3.94 -29.68 -3.66
C ALA A 679 3.64 -28.25 -4.14
N GLU A 680 2.36 -27.86 -4.17
CA GLU A 680 1.93 -26.50 -4.50
C GLU A 680 2.43 -25.46 -3.50
N ILE A 681 2.42 -25.77 -2.19
CA ILE A 681 3.00 -24.91 -1.16
C ILE A 681 4.48 -24.65 -1.45
N LEU A 682 5.25 -25.68 -1.77
CA LEU A 682 6.69 -25.56 -1.98
C LEU A 682 7.03 -24.70 -3.22
N VAL A 683 6.33 -24.88 -4.34
CA VAL A 683 6.60 -24.13 -5.57
C VAL A 683 6.01 -22.71 -5.57
N SER A 684 5.02 -22.41 -4.72
CA SER A 684 4.39 -21.08 -4.65
C SER A 684 5.15 -20.07 -3.79
N VAL A 685 6.11 -20.52 -2.98
CA VAL A 685 6.85 -19.68 -2.02
C VAL A 685 7.56 -18.46 -2.65
N PRO A 686 8.25 -18.56 -3.81
CA PRO A 686 8.90 -17.41 -4.42
C PRO A 686 7.91 -16.28 -4.79
N ALA A 687 6.65 -16.61 -5.05
CA ALA A 687 5.67 -15.63 -5.50
C ALA A 687 5.37 -14.55 -4.44
N VAL A 688 5.38 -14.90 -3.13
CA VAL A 688 5.15 -13.93 -2.04
C VAL A 688 6.29 -12.92 -1.91
N SER A 689 7.53 -13.32 -2.24
CA SER A 689 8.66 -12.37 -2.24
C SER A 689 8.62 -11.36 -3.40
N ILE A 690 7.87 -11.65 -4.47
CA ILE A 690 7.88 -10.87 -5.71
C ILE A 690 6.65 -9.98 -5.85
N ALA A 691 5.47 -10.56 -5.69
CA ALA A 691 4.21 -9.90 -6.00
C ALA A 691 3.79 -8.87 -4.92
N GLY A 692 3.01 -7.86 -5.34
CA GLY A 692 2.70 -6.68 -4.51
C GLY A 692 3.92 -5.78 -4.22
N GLY A 693 5.03 -5.99 -4.92
CA GLY A 693 6.32 -5.30 -4.75
C GLY A 693 7.37 -6.20 -4.09
N THR A 694 8.57 -6.27 -4.67
CA THR A 694 9.62 -7.21 -4.24
C THR A 694 10.08 -6.96 -2.80
N ASP A 695 10.65 -7.97 -2.13
CA ASP A 695 11.21 -7.83 -0.78
C ASP A 695 12.26 -6.70 -0.70
N GLU A 696 13.02 -6.48 -1.77
CA GLU A 696 14.02 -5.43 -1.91
C GLU A 696 13.38 -4.04 -1.89
N ILE A 697 12.28 -3.86 -2.64
CA ILE A 697 11.52 -2.60 -2.61
C ILE A 697 10.91 -2.35 -1.24
N GLN A 698 10.38 -3.39 -0.57
CA GLN A 698 9.87 -3.23 0.79
C GLN A 698 10.97 -2.86 1.77
N LYS A 699 12.16 -3.48 1.68
CA LYS A 699 13.32 -3.13 2.50
C LYS A 699 13.76 -1.68 2.28
N ASN A 700 13.75 -1.19 1.04
CA ASN A 700 14.04 0.22 0.75
C ASN A 700 13.00 1.15 1.40
N ILE A 701 11.70 0.85 1.27
CA ILE A 701 10.64 1.63 1.91
C ILE A 701 10.79 1.63 3.44
N ILE A 702 11.09 0.47 4.03
CA ILE A 702 11.31 0.31 5.48
C ILE A 702 12.53 1.13 5.91
N SER A 703 13.65 1.02 5.20
CA SER A 703 14.89 1.73 5.46
C SER A 703 14.69 3.25 5.43
N GLU A 704 14.07 3.77 4.37
CA GLU A 704 13.88 5.21 4.18
C GLU A 704 12.80 5.79 5.10
N ARG A 705 11.65 5.12 5.23
CA ARG A 705 10.46 5.67 5.91
C ARG A 705 10.32 5.24 7.36
N VAL A 706 10.78 4.04 7.75
CA VAL A 706 10.74 3.57 9.16
C VAL A 706 12.03 3.96 9.87
N MET A 707 13.17 3.69 9.25
CA MET A 707 14.48 3.87 9.89
C MET A 707 15.09 5.25 9.65
N GLY A 708 14.46 6.07 8.81
CA GLY A 708 14.93 7.43 8.50
C GLY A 708 16.27 7.47 7.78
N MET A 709 16.67 6.37 7.13
CA MET A 709 17.92 6.34 6.36
C MET A 709 17.83 7.26 5.14
N PRO A 710 18.95 7.88 4.71
CA PRO A 710 18.96 8.74 3.54
C PRO A 710 18.41 8.01 2.32
N LYS A 711 17.53 8.67 1.55
CA LYS A 711 17.04 8.14 0.28
C LYS A 711 18.20 7.90 -0.68
N GLU A 712 18.11 6.82 -1.44
CA GLU A 712 19.06 6.59 -2.52
C GLU A 712 19.01 7.78 -3.50
N PRO A 713 20.16 8.36 -3.90
CA PRO A 713 20.17 9.54 -4.77
C PRO A 713 19.45 9.23 -6.08
N ARG A 714 18.39 9.98 -6.38
CA ARG A 714 17.63 9.82 -7.62
C ARG A 714 18.26 10.64 -8.74
N PHE A 715 18.51 10.01 -9.88
CA PHE A 715 19.15 10.63 -11.05
C PHE A 715 18.16 10.96 -12.19
N ASP A 716 16.85 11.04 -11.90
CA ASP A 716 15.76 10.97 -12.87
C ASP A 716 14.89 12.25 -12.98
N THR A 717 15.46 13.44 -12.69
CA THR A 717 14.72 14.72 -12.65
C THR A 717 14.67 15.50 -13.97
N GLY A 718 15.31 15.02 -15.05
CA GLY A 718 15.31 15.68 -16.37
C GLY A 718 14.53 14.93 -17.45
N PRO A 719 14.13 15.61 -18.55
CA PRO A 719 13.60 14.93 -19.74
C PRO A 719 14.62 13.94 -20.31
N PHE A 720 14.16 12.76 -20.68
CA PHE A 720 14.98 11.61 -21.07
C PHE A 720 15.46 11.72 -22.52
N LYS A 721 16.14 12.81 -22.86
CA LYS A 721 16.61 13.12 -24.22
C LYS A 721 17.90 13.91 -24.14
N ASP A 722 19.01 13.19 -23.95
CA ASP A 722 20.38 13.48 -24.39
C ASP A 722 21.31 12.58 -23.57
N LEU A 723 21.91 11.60 -24.24
CA LEU A 723 22.77 10.59 -23.63
C LEU A 723 24.24 10.97 -23.70
N LEU A 724 25.04 10.48 -22.74
CA LEU A 724 26.45 10.83 -22.53
C LEU A 724 27.37 10.61 -23.75
N ALA A 725 27.06 9.66 -24.65
CA ALA A 725 27.99 9.22 -25.70
C ALA A 725 28.43 10.35 -26.67
N GLY A 726 27.46 11.07 -27.24
CA GLY A 726 27.72 12.20 -28.15
C GLY A 726 28.46 13.36 -27.46
N PRO A 727 27.98 13.85 -26.31
CA PRO A 727 28.70 14.80 -25.48
C PRO A 727 30.13 14.37 -25.17
N PHE A 728 30.39 13.12 -24.77
CA PHE A 728 31.74 12.66 -24.45
C PHE A 728 32.68 12.63 -25.67
N ALA A 729 32.17 12.24 -26.85
CA ALA A 729 32.92 12.35 -28.11
C ALA A 729 33.32 13.81 -28.39
N GLY A 730 32.37 14.74 -28.27
CA GLY A 730 32.64 16.17 -28.38
C GLY A 730 33.62 16.69 -27.34
N THR A 731 33.56 16.21 -26.10
CA THR A 731 34.52 16.56 -25.03
C THR A 731 35.93 16.17 -25.41
N THR A 732 36.10 14.95 -25.93
CA THR A 732 37.41 14.42 -26.32
C THR A 732 38.00 15.22 -27.47
N LEU A 733 37.20 15.51 -28.50
CA LEU A 733 37.65 16.34 -29.63
C LEU A 733 38.02 17.76 -29.18
N ALA A 734 37.19 18.38 -28.32
CA ALA A 734 37.46 19.72 -27.79
C ALA A 734 38.74 19.75 -26.93
N TYR A 735 39.00 18.70 -26.16
CA TYR A 735 40.21 18.57 -25.35
C TYR A 735 41.48 18.52 -26.20
N PHE A 736 41.41 17.97 -27.41
CA PHE A 736 42.53 17.91 -28.37
C PHE A 736 42.50 19.02 -29.43
N GLY A 737 41.74 20.11 -29.18
CA GLY A 737 41.83 21.36 -29.94
C GLY A 737 40.77 21.57 -31.01
N ALA A 738 39.74 20.74 -31.10
CA ALA A 738 38.59 21.04 -31.97
C ALA A 738 37.74 22.17 -31.38
N GLU A 739 37.28 23.11 -32.21
CA GLU A 739 36.23 24.04 -31.82
C GLU A 739 34.89 23.31 -31.81
N VAL A 740 34.35 23.04 -30.62
CA VAL A 740 33.10 22.27 -30.47
C VAL A 740 31.96 23.18 -30.06
N ILE A 741 31.00 23.34 -30.97
CA ILE A 741 29.74 24.04 -30.73
C ILE A 741 28.72 23.01 -30.23
N LYS A 742 28.33 23.12 -28.96
CA LYS A 742 27.30 22.28 -28.35
C LYS A 742 25.96 23.00 -28.50
N VAL A 743 25.12 22.45 -29.35
CA VAL A 743 23.73 22.89 -29.48
C VAL A 743 22.91 22.31 -28.32
N GLU A 744 22.16 23.17 -27.65
CA GLU A 744 21.36 22.85 -26.47
C GLU A 744 19.95 23.48 -26.60
N PRO A 745 18.91 22.89 -25.99
CA PRO A 745 17.60 23.52 -25.94
C PRO A 745 17.67 24.84 -25.14
N PRO A 746 16.94 25.89 -25.55
CA PRO A 746 16.84 27.12 -24.76
C PRO A 746 16.34 26.86 -23.34
N GLY A 747 16.91 27.58 -22.36
CA GLY A 747 16.57 27.43 -20.94
C GLY A 747 17.41 26.39 -20.22
N ALA A 748 16.92 25.14 -20.12
CA ALA A 748 17.51 24.12 -19.25
C ALA A 748 18.84 23.54 -19.75
N GLY A 749 19.10 23.61 -21.06
CA GLY A 749 20.30 23.05 -21.68
C GLY A 749 20.36 21.52 -21.68
N ASP A 750 21.58 20.98 -21.77
CA ASP A 750 21.86 19.54 -21.69
C ASP A 750 21.45 18.97 -20.31
N PRO A 751 20.71 17.85 -20.24
CA PRO A 751 20.27 17.25 -18.98
C PRO A 751 21.40 16.98 -17.97
N ILE A 752 22.63 16.70 -18.43
CA ILE A 752 23.77 16.44 -17.54
C ILE A 752 24.08 17.65 -16.65
N ARG A 753 23.71 18.87 -17.05
CA ARG A 753 23.84 20.07 -16.21
C ARG A 753 23.10 19.94 -14.88
N GLY A 754 22.03 19.15 -14.80
CA GLY A 754 21.24 18.96 -13.59
C GLY A 754 21.47 17.63 -12.87
N TRP A 755 22.47 16.83 -13.25
CA TRP A 755 22.64 15.47 -12.72
C TRP A 755 23.64 15.38 -11.57
N ARG A 756 23.38 14.46 -10.63
CA ARG A 756 24.26 14.11 -9.50
C ARG A 756 24.49 15.29 -8.54
N LEU A 757 25.76 15.64 -8.28
CA LEU A 757 26.14 16.68 -7.35
C LEU A 757 26.27 18.00 -8.10
N LEU A 758 25.58 19.03 -7.62
CA LEU A 758 25.53 20.36 -8.23
C LEU A 758 26.43 21.34 -7.47
N ASP A 759 27.00 22.28 -8.19
CA ASP A 759 27.64 23.47 -7.64
C ASP A 759 26.59 24.52 -7.21
N ASP A 760 27.03 25.62 -6.58
CA ASP A 760 26.18 26.68 -6.03
C ASP A 760 25.45 27.45 -7.13
N SER A 761 25.92 27.35 -8.38
CA SER A 761 25.24 27.91 -9.54
C SER A 761 24.13 26.99 -10.07
N GLY A 762 23.95 25.81 -9.48
CA GLY A 762 22.98 24.80 -9.92
C GLY A 762 23.47 23.94 -11.08
N THR A 763 24.77 23.97 -11.41
CA THR A 763 25.36 23.17 -12.49
C THR A 763 26.11 21.97 -11.94
N ALA A 764 25.93 20.80 -12.54
CA ALA A 764 26.58 19.58 -12.12
C ALA A 764 28.11 19.66 -12.19
N PHE A 765 28.81 19.18 -11.16
CA PHE A 765 30.26 18.98 -11.24
C PHE A 765 30.64 18.06 -12.41
N TRP A 766 29.76 17.11 -12.76
CA TRP A 766 29.94 16.27 -13.92
C TRP A 766 29.89 17.06 -15.23
N TRP A 767 28.98 18.04 -15.33
CA TRP A 767 28.96 18.97 -16.47
C TRP A 767 30.24 19.80 -16.52
N ARG A 768 30.75 20.30 -15.39
CA ARG A 768 32.03 21.06 -15.37
C ARG A 768 33.22 20.25 -15.93
N SER A 769 33.12 18.92 -15.90
CA SER A 769 34.06 18.02 -16.58
C SER A 769 33.66 17.72 -18.03
N LEU A 770 32.39 17.47 -18.33
CA LEU A 770 31.94 17.04 -19.66
C LEU A 770 31.78 18.21 -20.65
N GLY A 771 31.36 19.38 -20.17
CA GLY A 771 31.16 20.60 -20.94
C GLY A 771 32.45 21.34 -21.30
N ARG A 772 33.60 20.87 -20.80
CA ARG A 772 34.89 21.53 -20.97
C ARG A 772 35.20 21.86 -22.44
N ASN A 773 35.80 23.02 -22.67
CA ASN A 773 36.22 23.56 -23.98
C ASN A 773 35.08 23.72 -25.02
N LYS A 774 33.80 23.47 -24.66
CA LYS A 774 32.68 23.61 -25.60
C LYS A 774 32.09 25.02 -25.54
N LYS A 775 31.63 25.49 -26.69
CA LYS A 775 30.82 26.71 -26.85
C LYS A 775 29.33 26.33 -26.85
N SER A 776 28.60 26.72 -25.81
CA SER A 776 27.17 26.47 -25.68
C SER A 776 26.36 27.43 -26.56
N VAL A 777 25.58 26.88 -27.49
CA VAL A 777 24.65 27.61 -28.37
C VAL A 777 23.26 27.02 -28.16
N THR A 778 22.26 27.89 -28.03
CA THR A 778 20.87 27.49 -27.86
C THR A 778 20.13 27.48 -29.19
N ALA A 779 19.39 26.41 -29.45
CA ALA A 779 18.48 26.31 -30.59
C ALA A 779 17.33 25.32 -30.27
N ASN A 780 16.11 25.73 -30.53
CA ASN A 780 14.92 24.91 -30.34
C ASN A 780 14.68 24.01 -31.55
N LEU A 781 15.20 22.79 -31.52
CA LEU A 781 15.06 21.82 -32.61
C LEU A 781 13.61 21.37 -32.89
N ARG A 782 12.63 21.76 -32.05
CA ARG A 782 11.21 21.49 -32.31
C ARG A 782 10.60 22.49 -33.28
N THR A 783 11.21 23.65 -33.48
CA THR A 783 10.72 24.68 -34.41
C THR A 783 11.47 24.60 -35.73
N GLU A 784 10.84 25.05 -36.81
CA GLU A 784 11.52 25.16 -38.10
C GLU A 784 12.65 26.20 -38.06
N ALA A 785 12.43 27.34 -37.41
CA ALA A 785 13.43 28.39 -37.27
C ALA A 785 14.65 27.94 -36.46
N GLY A 786 14.47 27.20 -35.35
CA GLY A 786 15.58 26.63 -34.59
C GLY A 786 16.34 25.53 -35.35
N ARG A 787 15.66 24.75 -36.20
CA ARG A 787 16.32 23.78 -37.10
C ARG A 787 17.13 24.47 -38.19
N GLU A 788 16.62 25.56 -38.77
CA GLU A 788 17.37 26.35 -39.77
C GLU A 788 18.62 27.00 -39.17
N VAL A 789 18.57 27.44 -37.90
CA VAL A 789 19.76 27.88 -37.15
C VAL A 789 20.83 26.79 -37.14
N VAL A 790 20.47 25.57 -36.76
CA VAL A 790 21.43 24.45 -36.70
C VAL A 790 21.91 24.05 -38.09
N LYS A 791 21.02 24.05 -39.09
CA LYS A 791 21.36 23.79 -40.48
C LYS A 791 22.45 24.74 -40.98
N LYS A 792 22.33 26.03 -40.67
CA LYS A 792 23.30 27.06 -41.05
C LYS A 792 24.65 26.90 -40.33
N LEU A 793 24.65 26.43 -39.08
CA LEU A 793 25.89 26.07 -38.38
C LEU A 793 26.59 24.86 -39.03
N MET A 794 25.82 23.88 -39.50
CA MET A 794 26.35 22.67 -40.15
C MET A 794 26.99 22.93 -41.52
N THR A 795 26.61 24.01 -42.23
CA THR A 795 27.24 24.33 -43.54
C THR A 795 28.69 24.78 -43.41
N THR A 796 29.13 25.20 -42.22
CA THR A 796 30.51 25.61 -41.94
C THR A 796 31.27 24.60 -41.08
N ALA A 797 30.63 23.51 -40.66
CA ALA A 797 31.23 22.51 -39.78
C ALA A 797 32.04 21.45 -40.56
N ASP A 798 33.08 20.91 -39.93
CA ASP A 798 33.79 19.73 -40.43
C ASP A 798 33.10 18.42 -40.05
N VAL A 799 32.51 18.39 -38.86
CA VAL A 799 31.92 17.21 -38.24
C VAL A 799 30.63 17.61 -37.53
N VAL A 800 29.57 16.83 -37.73
CA VAL A 800 28.38 16.87 -36.89
C VAL A 800 28.32 15.59 -36.07
N ILE A 801 28.11 15.73 -34.76
CA ILE A 801 27.93 14.61 -33.85
C ILE A 801 26.48 14.63 -33.39
N GLU A 802 25.77 13.54 -33.63
CA GLU A 802 24.38 13.38 -33.23
C GLU A 802 24.17 12.02 -32.58
N ASN A 803 23.30 11.98 -31.58
CA ASN A 803 22.94 10.77 -30.86
C ASN A 803 21.43 10.59 -30.74
N PHE A 804 20.70 11.02 -31.77
CA PHE A 804 19.26 10.84 -31.84
C PHE A 804 18.92 9.42 -32.30
N LYS A 805 17.67 9.03 -32.04
CA LYS A 805 17.10 7.82 -32.64
C LYS A 805 17.22 7.90 -34.17
N PRO A 806 17.67 6.83 -34.85
CA PRO A 806 17.76 6.78 -36.31
C PRO A 806 16.48 7.27 -36.99
N GLY A 807 16.63 8.11 -38.03
CA GLY A 807 15.53 8.74 -38.75
C GLY A 807 15.08 10.10 -38.19
N THR A 808 15.57 10.54 -37.03
CA THR A 808 15.20 11.85 -36.45
C THR A 808 15.78 13.03 -37.24
N MET A 809 17.08 12.99 -37.55
CA MET A 809 17.74 14.07 -38.31
C MET A 809 17.15 14.23 -39.71
N GLU A 810 16.80 13.12 -40.37
CA GLU A 810 16.14 13.11 -41.68
C GLU A 810 14.76 13.78 -41.62
N LYS A 811 13.95 13.49 -40.59
CA LYS A 811 12.65 14.17 -40.39
C LYS A 811 12.79 15.67 -40.16
N TRP A 812 13.95 16.10 -39.67
CA TRP A 812 14.26 17.50 -39.43
C TRP A 812 14.89 18.21 -40.64
N GLY A 813 15.15 17.50 -41.74
CA GLY A 813 15.88 18.06 -42.88
C GLY A 813 17.34 18.41 -42.53
N LEU A 814 17.90 17.66 -41.58
CA LEU A 814 19.27 17.77 -41.09
C LEU A 814 20.07 16.47 -41.32
N GLY A 815 19.55 15.56 -42.15
CA GLY A 815 20.18 14.27 -42.40
C GLY A 815 21.37 14.36 -43.37
N PRO A 816 22.16 13.29 -43.52
CA PRO A 816 23.32 13.28 -44.43
C PRO A 816 23.00 13.71 -45.86
N GLN A 817 21.86 13.25 -46.40
CA GLN A 817 21.43 13.57 -47.77
C GLN A 817 21.15 15.06 -47.98
N ASP A 818 20.72 15.78 -46.94
CA ASP A 818 20.42 17.21 -47.02
C ASP A 818 21.70 18.05 -47.21
N PHE A 819 22.88 17.49 -46.89
CA PHE A 819 24.17 18.19 -46.92
C PHE A 819 25.08 17.78 -48.08
N GLU A 820 24.70 16.80 -48.91
CA GLU A 820 25.48 16.41 -50.10
C GLU A 820 25.80 17.59 -51.05
N THR A 821 24.94 18.61 -51.05
CA THR A 821 25.13 19.84 -51.85
C THR A 821 25.54 21.05 -51.02
N LEU A 822 25.10 21.13 -49.76
CA LEU A 822 25.35 22.29 -48.90
C LEU A 822 26.74 22.26 -48.26
N ASN A 823 27.24 21.07 -47.93
CA ASN A 823 28.56 20.83 -47.39
C ASN A 823 28.99 19.36 -47.66
N PRO A 824 29.49 19.05 -48.87
CA PRO A 824 29.85 17.68 -49.26
C PRO A 824 31.02 17.09 -48.45
N ASP A 825 31.76 17.92 -47.72
CA ASP A 825 32.89 17.52 -46.89
C ASP A 825 32.51 17.25 -45.42
N LEU A 826 31.23 17.39 -45.06
CA LEU A 826 30.72 17.19 -43.72
C LEU A 826 30.74 15.71 -43.30
N ILE A 827 31.39 15.43 -42.17
CA ILE A 827 31.39 14.10 -41.56
C ILE A 827 30.24 13.98 -40.56
N PHE A 828 29.39 12.97 -40.72
CA PHE A 828 28.29 12.69 -39.78
C PHE A 828 28.69 11.57 -38.82
N ALA A 829 28.98 11.90 -37.57
CA ALA A 829 29.15 10.91 -36.50
C ALA A 829 27.81 10.66 -35.81
N ARG A 830 27.23 9.49 -36.08
CA ARG A 830 25.88 9.12 -35.68
C ARG A 830 25.93 8.00 -34.65
N ILE A 831 25.55 8.31 -33.42
CA ILE A 831 25.66 7.38 -32.30
C ILE A 831 24.26 6.92 -31.87
N SER A 832 23.96 5.63 -32.03
CA SER A 832 22.63 5.10 -31.71
C SER A 832 22.72 3.77 -30.97
N GLY A 833 21.60 3.31 -30.42
CA GLY A 833 21.59 2.06 -29.64
C GLY A 833 22.03 0.83 -30.43
N TYR A 834 21.51 0.68 -31.66
CA TYR A 834 21.61 -0.52 -32.48
C TYR A 834 22.13 -0.27 -33.89
N GLY A 835 22.68 0.92 -34.16
CA GLY A 835 23.16 1.34 -35.47
C GLY A 835 22.08 2.03 -36.30
N GLN A 836 22.49 2.73 -37.37
CA GLN A 836 21.57 3.37 -38.32
C GLN A 836 20.86 2.34 -39.22
N THR A 837 21.36 1.10 -39.26
CA THR A 837 20.84 0.01 -40.11
C THR A 837 20.54 -1.27 -39.33
N GLY A 838 19.95 -2.26 -40.00
CA GLY A 838 19.58 -3.54 -39.38
C GLY A 838 18.16 -3.56 -38.78
N PRO A 839 17.64 -4.73 -38.41
CA PRO A 839 16.24 -4.91 -38.01
C PRO A 839 15.87 -4.20 -36.71
N ASN A 840 16.87 -3.82 -35.90
CA ASN A 840 16.69 -3.19 -34.60
C ASN A 840 17.02 -1.68 -34.60
N SER A 841 17.38 -1.08 -35.74
CA SER A 841 17.80 0.35 -35.81
C SER A 841 16.73 1.31 -35.30
N THR A 842 15.44 0.94 -35.41
CA THR A 842 14.32 1.75 -34.93
C THR A 842 13.99 1.54 -33.45
N LYS A 843 14.73 0.69 -32.72
CA LYS A 843 14.54 0.51 -31.28
C LYS A 843 15.18 1.66 -30.49
N PRO A 844 14.56 2.12 -29.40
CA PRO A 844 15.25 2.99 -28.46
C PRO A 844 16.39 2.21 -27.80
N GLY A 845 17.55 2.83 -27.61
CA GLY A 845 18.69 2.18 -26.97
C GLY A 845 19.41 3.11 -26.02
N TYR A 846 19.51 2.68 -24.76
CA TYR A 846 20.34 3.27 -23.73
C TYR A 846 21.56 2.37 -23.50
N ALA A 847 22.66 2.95 -23.00
CA ALA A 847 23.86 2.19 -22.63
C ALA A 847 23.53 0.97 -21.77
N SER A 848 22.62 1.11 -20.81
CA SER A 848 22.28 0.00 -19.92
C SER A 848 21.68 -1.23 -20.63
N VAL A 849 20.82 -1.01 -21.62
CA VAL A 849 20.17 -2.08 -22.38
C VAL A 849 21.14 -2.65 -23.41
N THR A 850 21.92 -1.79 -24.06
CA THR A 850 22.86 -2.19 -25.12
C THR A 850 24.10 -2.91 -24.58
N GLU A 851 24.55 -2.59 -23.37
CA GLU A 851 25.55 -3.37 -22.61
C GLU A 851 25.04 -4.80 -22.29
N ALA A 852 23.74 -4.96 -22.03
CA ALA A 852 23.17 -6.29 -21.85
C ALA A 852 23.08 -7.03 -23.18
N TYR A 853 22.60 -6.34 -24.22
CA TYR A 853 22.41 -6.88 -25.55
C TYR A 853 23.74 -7.31 -26.21
N SER A 854 24.85 -6.64 -25.90
CA SER A 854 26.18 -7.00 -26.40
C SER A 854 26.76 -8.28 -25.76
N GLY A 855 26.11 -8.82 -24.73
CA GLY A 855 26.64 -9.92 -23.92
C GLY A 855 27.63 -9.48 -22.83
N PHE A 856 28.01 -8.20 -22.79
CA PHE A 856 28.98 -7.70 -21.80
C PHE A 856 28.50 -7.93 -20.38
N ARG A 857 27.23 -7.63 -20.07
CA ARG A 857 26.73 -7.87 -18.71
C ARG A 857 26.69 -9.34 -18.33
N TYR A 858 26.43 -10.24 -19.28
CA TYR A 858 26.28 -11.68 -19.01
C TYR A 858 27.52 -12.29 -18.38
N VAL A 859 28.72 -11.78 -18.68
CA VAL A 859 29.99 -12.29 -18.12
C VAL A 859 30.42 -11.60 -16.82
N ASN A 860 29.67 -10.61 -16.33
CA ASN A 860 30.02 -9.80 -15.16
C ASN A 860 29.16 -10.13 -13.93
N GLY A 861 29.78 -10.28 -12.77
CA GLY A 861 29.12 -10.62 -11.50
C GLY A 861 29.57 -11.95 -10.94
N PHE A 862 28.83 -12.49 -9.97
CA PHE A 862 29.09 -13.79 -9.37
C PHE A 862 28.20 -14.89 -9.96
N PRO A 863 28.69 -16.15 -10.05
CA PRO A 863 27.87 -17.28 -10.48
C PRO A 863 26.57 -17.39 -9.68
N GLY A 864 25.44 -17.60 -10.37
CA GLY A 864 24.12 -17.75 -9.75
C GLY A 864 23.47 -16.45 -9.26
N GLU A 865 24.16 -15.32 -9.34
CA GLU A 865 23.61 -13.99 -9.05
C GLU A 865 23.17 -13.27 -10.34
N PRO A 866 22.25 -12.29 -10.26
CA PRO A 866 21.93 -11.45 -11.40
C PRO A 866 23.17 -10.73 -11.96
N PRO A 867 23.32 -10.63 -13.30
CA PRO A 867 24.40 -9.88 -13.94
C PRO A 867 24.58 -8.46 -13.39
N VAL A 868 25.81 -8.10 -13.05
CA VAL A 868 26.11 -6.82 -12.38
C VAL A 868 26.39 -5.72 -13.39
N ARG A 869 25.93 -4.50 -13.09
CA ARG A 869 26.25 -3.29 -13.85
C ARG A 869 27.38 -2.51 -13.17
N PRO A 870 28.43 -2.08 -13.90
CA PRO A 870 29.38 -1.09 -13.40
C PRO A 870 28.68 0.22 -13.01
N ASN A 871 29.07 0.86 -11.89
CA ASN A 871 28.50 2.14 -11.44
C ASN A 871 29.03 3.35 -12.24
N LEU A 872 29.17 3.20 -13.56
CA LEU A 872 29.62 4.19 -14.54
C LEU A 872 28.89 3.96 -15.86
N SER A 873 28.78 4.99 -16.72
CA SER A 873 28.16 4.84 -18.05
C SER A 873 29.17 4.34 -19.08
N ILE A 874 29.65 3.11 -18.90
CA ILE A 874 30.73 2.54 -19.73
C ILE A 874 30.31 2.41 -21.21
N GLY A 875 29.07 1.97 -21.49
CA GLY A 875 28.59 1.83 -22.87
C GLY A 875 28.61 3.15 -23.64
N ASP A 876 28.18 4.24 -23.01
CA ASP A 876 28.21 5.57 -23.61
C ASP A 876 29.64 6.06 -23.85
N THR A 877 30.52 5.92 -22.86
CA THR A 877 31.92 6.36 -22.97
C THR A 877 32.68 5.60 -24.05
N ILE A 878 32.52 4.27 -24.12
CA ILE A 878 33.17 3.43 -25.12
C ILE A 878 32.62 3.73 -26.53
N ALA A 879 31.30 3.93 -26.67
CA ALA A 879 30.71 4.37 -27.93
C ALA A 879 31.24 5.76 -28.36
N GLY A 880 31.37 6.70 -27.42
CA GLY A 880 31.98 8.01 -27.67
C GLY A 880 33.43 7.90 -28.17
N ILE A 881 34.24 7.01 -27.60
CA ILE A 881 35.61 6.74 -28.06
C ILE A 881 35.61 6.16 -29.48
N HIS A 882 34.71 5.21 -29.79
CA HIS A 882 34.57 4.67 -31.15
C HIS A 882 34.14 5.75 -32.16
N ALA A 883 33.26 6.67 -31.76
CA ALA A 883 32.87 7.80 -32.59
C ALA A 883 34.06 8.74 -32.87
N VAL A 884 34.87 9.06 -31.86
CA VAL A 884 36.11 9.85 -32.04
C VAL A 884 37.07 9.14 -32.99
N LEU A 885 37.29 7.83 -32.81
CA LEU A 885 38.13 7.04 -33.70
C LEU A 885 37.62 7.11 -35.15
N GLY A 886 36.32 6.90 -35.37
CA GLY A 886 35.72 6.98 -36.69
C GLY A 886 35.83 8.38 -37.32
N VAL A 887 35.64 9.43 -36.53
CA VAL A 887 35.84 10.83 -36.97
C VAL A 887 37.30 11.07 -37.38
N LEU A 888 38.28 10.63 -36.58
CA LEU A 888 39.69 10.78 -36.90
C LEU A 888 40.07 10.01 -38.17
N LEU A 889 39.54 8.80 -38.36
CA LEU A 889 39.73 8.02 -39.60
C LEU A 889 39.12 8.71 -40.81
N ALA A 890 37.91 9.28 -40.66
CA ALA A 890 37.24 10.04 -41.72
C ALA A 890 38.02 11.32 -42.09
N LEU A 891 38.51 12.07 -41.09
CA LEU A 891 39.35 13.24 -41.31
C LEU A 891 40.69 12.87 -41.97
N LEU A 892 41.28 11.73 -41.59
CA LEU A 892 42.51 11.23 -42.20
C LEU A 892 42.27 10.86 -43.67
N GLU A 893 41.18 10.18 -44.01
CA GLU A 893 40.83 9.86 -45.39
C GLU A 893 40.57 11.13 -46.20
N ARG A 894 39.84 12.10 -45.66
CA ARG A 894 39.64 13.42 -46.28
C ARG A 894 40.96 14.11 -46.59
N LYS A 895 41.97 13.98 -45.72
CA LYS A 895 43.32 14.52 -45.92
C LYS A 895 44.14 13.79 -46.99
N GLN A 896 43.82 12.52 -47.31
CA GLN A 896 44.50 11.77 -48.38
C GLN A 896 44.08 12.23 -49.79
N ASP A 897 43.07 13.09 -49.91
CA ASP A 897 42.60 13.69 -51.16
C ASP A 897 42.25 12.67 -52.27
N ARG A 898 41.62 11.56 -51.86
CA ARG A 898 41.18 10.49 -52.77
C ARG A 898 39.84 10.76 -53.44
N GLY A 899 39.27 11.95 -53.24
CA GLY A 899 37.96 12.33 -53.78
C GLY A 899 36.75 11.72 -53.06
N THR A 900 36.91 11.26 -51.82
CA THR A 900 35.83 10.63 -51.02
C THR A 900 34.86 11.64 -50.38
N GLY A 901 35.28 12.90 -50.17
CA GLY A 901 34.48 13.90 -49.44
C GLY A 901 34.26 13.55 -47.96
N GLY A 902 33.17 14.07 -47.39
CA GLY A 902 32.67 13.69 -46.07
C GLY A 902 31.97 12.32 -46.09
N GLN A 903 31.77 11.72 -44.91
CA GLN A 903 31.13 10.41 -44.79
C GLN A 903 30.38 10.22 -43.48
N VAL A 904 29.54 9.17 -43.41
CA VAL A 904 28.84 8.76 -42.20
C VAL A 904 29.68 7.79 -41.39
N VAL A 905 29.91 8.12 -40.13
CA VAL A 905 30.46 7.27 -39.08
C VAL A 905 29.28 6.76 -38.25
N ASP A 906 28.83 5.53 -38.50
CA ASP A 906 27.77 4.87 -37.74
C ASP A 906 28.36 4.12 -36.55
N VAL A 907 27.93 4.46 -35.34
CA VAL A 907 28.37 3.81 -34.10
C VAL A 907 27.15 3.31 -33.34
N ALA A 908 27.02 1.98 -33.23
CA ALA A 908 26.06 1.36 -32.34
C ALA A 908 26.66 1.15 -30.94
N LEU A 909 25.93 1.54 -29.89
CA LEU A 909 26.36 1.33 -28.50
C LEU A 909 26.63 -0.15 -28.20
N TYR A 910 25.76 -1.06 -28.68
CA TYR A 910 25.96 -2.49 -28.43
C TYR A 910 27.18 -3.04 -29.18
N GLU A 911 27.51 -2.54 -30.38
CA GLU A 911 28.69 -2.97 -31.14
C GLU A 911 29.97 -2.50 -30.47
N ALA A 912 29.98 -1.26 -29.98
CA ALA A 912 31.09 -0.71 -29.22
C ALA A 912 31.40 -1.56 -27.98
N MET A 913 30.37 -2.07 -27.30
CA MET A 913 30.51 -3.01 -26.18
C MET A 913 30.81 -4.44 -26.62
N PHE A 914 30.27 -4.89 -27.75
CA PHE A 914 30.54 -6.21 -28.33
C PHE A 914 32.03 -6.37 -28.68
N ASN A 915 32.70 -5.30 -29.10
CA ASN A 915 34.15 -5.32 -29.34
C ASN A 915 34.97 -5.67 -28.08
N LEU A 916 34.41 -5.50 -26.87
CA LEU A 916 35.07 -5.94 -25.62
C LEU A 916 34.92 -7.46 -25.39
N MET A 917 34.08 -8.14 -26.17
CA MET A 917 33.82 -9.59 -26.10
C MET A 917 34.77 -10.41 -26.99
N GLU A 918 35.89 -9.82 -27.43
CA GLU A 918 36.82 -10.39 -28.42
C GLU A 918 37.27 -11.83 -28.08
N GLY A 919 37.51 -12.15 -26.81
CA GLY A 919 37.90 -13.50 -26.39
C GLY A 919 36.74 -14.48 -26.20
N VAL A 920 35.51 -14.00 -26.01
CA VAL A 920 34.33 -14.85 -25.70
C VAL A 920 33.80 -15.55 -26.95
N VAL A 921 33.74 -14.82 -28.06
CA VAL A 921 33.22 -15.33 -29.34
C VAL A 921 34.04 -16.51 -29.90
N PRO A 922 35.38 -16.44 -30.02
CA PRO A 922 36.17 -17.56 -30.54
C PRO A 922 36.15 -18.78 -29.60
N GLU A 923 36.07 -18.59 -28.29
CA GLU A 923 35.96 -19.70 -27.33
C GLU A 923 34.63 -20.46 -27.47
N TYR A 924 33.52 -19.74 -27.68
CA TYR A 924 32.26 -20.40 -28.00
C TYR A 924 32.31 -21.06 -29.38
N SER A 925 32.78 -20.36 -30.41
CA SER A 925 32.80 -20.88 -31.78
C SER A 925 33.72 -22.10 -31.95
N GLY A 926 34.88 -22.11 -31.31
CA GLY A 926 35.88 -23.16 -31.46
C GLY A 926 35.82 -24.23 -30.37
N GLY A 927 35.43 -23.86 -29.15
CA GLY A 927 35.43 -24.74 -27.97
C GLY A 927 34.04 -25.03 -27.39
N GLY A 928 32.97 -24.39 -27.88
CA GLY A 928 31.61 -24.54 -27.34
C GLY A 928 31.41 -23.94 -25.95
N ALA A 929 32.40 -23.21 -25.43
CA ALA A 929 32.35 -22.65 -24.08
C ALA A 929 31.41 -21.45 -24.01
N ILE A 930 30.44 -21.50 -23.10
CA ILE A 930 29.63 -20.35 -22.72
C ILE A 930 30.29 -19.74 -21.49
N ARG A 931 30.95 -18.59 -21.65
CA ARG A 931 31.62 -17.93 -20.51
C ARG A 931 30.57 -17.31 -19.60
N GLU A 932 30.55 -17.75 -18.34
CA GLU A 932 29.63 -17.31 -17.29
C GLU A 932 30.30 -16.28 -16.36
N PRO A 933 29.53 -15.56 -15.50
CA PRO A 933 30.08 -14.74 -14.44
C PRO A 933 31.06 -15.52 -13.56
N SER A 934 32.18 -14.91 -13.17
CA SER A 934 33.26 -15.59 -12.43
C SER A 934 33.67 -14.90 -11.13
N GLY A 935 32.91 -13.88 -10.71
CA GLY A 935 33.24 -13.07 -9.55
C GLY A 935 34.42 -12.15 -9.82
N SER A 936 35.43 -12.21 -8.95
CA SER A 936 36.65 -11.38 -9.03
C SER A 936 37.81 -12.03 -9.77
N THR A 937 37.63 -13.23 -10.32
CA THR A 937 38.67 -13.96 -11.07
C THR A 937 38.40 -13.90 -12.58
N ILE A 938 39.30 -14.49 -13.37
CA ILE A 938 39.11 -14.74 -14.79
C ILE A 938 39.07 -16.26 -15.02
N THR A 939 37.93 -16.76 -15.50
CA THR A 939 37.73 -18.20 -15.75
C THR A 939 38.84 -18.79 -16.61
N GLY A 940 39.57 -19.77 -16.05
CA GLY A 940 40.64 -20.49 -16.74
C GLY A 940 42.03 -19.88 -16.61
N ILE A 941 42.22 -18.83 -15.80
CA ILE A 941 43.52 -18.19 -15.55
C ILE A 941 43.77 -18.15 -14.04
N VAL A 942 44.78 -18.86 -13.54
CA VAL A 942 44.96 -19.05 -12.09
C VAL A 942 46.42 -18.92 -11.63
N PRO A 943 46.70 -18.20 -10.52
CA PRO A 943 45.80 -17.31 -9.79
C PRO A 943 45.76 -15.89 -10.41
N THR A 944 44.55 -15.34 -10.53
CA THR A 944 44.33 -13.91 -10.77
C THR A 944 43.03 -13.53 -10.06
N ASN A 945 43.11 -12.93 -8.88
CA ASN A 945 41.92 -12.72 -8.06
C ASN A 945 42.10 -11.57 -7.06
N THR A 946 41.00 -11.22 -6.39
CA THR A 946 40.95 -10.23 -5.32
C THR A 946 40.92 -10.95 -3.96
N TYR A 947 41.79 -10.52 -3.04
CA TYR A 947 41.95 -11.14 -1.73
C TYR A 947 41.86 -10.10 -0.61
N LEU A 948 41.19 -10.46 0.48
CA LEU A 948 41.00 -9.61 1.65
C LEU A 948 42.17 -9.77 2.62
N CYS A 949 42.65 -8.63 3.15
CA CYS A 949 43.77 -8.53 4.07
C CYS A 949 43.31 -8.39 5.53
N ALA A 950 44.27 -8.32 6.46
CA ALA A 950 44.02 -8.20 7.90
C ALA A 950 43.44 -6.84 8.34
N ASP A 951 43.66 -5.79 7.55
CA ASP A 951 43.17 -4.42 7.77
C ASP A 951 41.85 -4.12 7.05
N ASP A 952 41.11 -5.17 6.69
CA ASP A 952 39.84 -5.13 5.94
C ASP A 952 39.90 -4.43 4.57
N LYS A 953 41.12 -4.28 4.02
CA LYS A 953 41.37 -3.83 2.65
C LYS A 953 41.59 -5.00 1.71
N HIS A 954 41.35 -4.78 0.42
CA HIS A 954 41.56 -5.79 -0.61
C HIS A 954 42.79 -5.48 -1.46
N VAL A 955 43.47 -6.54 -1.89
CA VAL A 955 44.53 -6.49 -2.91
C VAL A 955 44.14 -7.37 -4.08
N VAL A 956 44.52 -6.97 -5.28
CA VAL A 956 44.43 -7.79 -6.49
C VAL A 956 45.80 -8.40 -6.74
N ILE A 957 45.88 -9.73 -6.87
CA ILE A 957 47.14 -10.44 -7.15
C ILE A 957 46.97 -11.17 -8.48
N GLY A 958 47.88 -10.87 -9.42
CA GLY A 958 47.97 -11.56 -10.71
C GLY A 958 49.26 -12.37 -10.80
N ALA A 959 49.17 -13.68 -10.60
CA ALA A 959 50.33 -14.58 -10.64
C ALA A 959 50.10 -15.82 -11.51
N ASN A 960 49.31 -15.67 -12.58
CA ASN A 960 48.91 -16.75 -13.47
C ASN A 960 50.00 -17.26 -14.42
N GLY A 961 51.12 -16.54 -14.58
CA GLY A 961 52.29 -17.03 -15.30
C GLY A 961 53.11 -17.99 -14.44
N ASP A 962 53.63 -19.07 -15.03
CA ASP A 962 54.25 -20.18 -14.28
C ASP A 962 55.40 -19.72 -13.36
N SER A 963 56.30 -18.87 -13.85
CA SER A 963 57.39 -18.31 -13.04
C SER A 963 56.91 -17.31 -11.97
N ILE A 964 55.78 -16.64 -12.20
CA ILE A 964 55.18 -15.70 -11.24
C ILE A 964 54.51 -16.47 -10.12
N PHE A 965 53.81 -17.57 -10.43
CA PHE A 965 53.20 -18.46 -9.45
C PHE A 965 54.22 -19.02 -8.46
N VAL A 966 55.36 -19.51 -8.95
CA VAL A 966 56.46 -20.01 -8.10
C VAL A 966 56.94 -18.92 -7.15
N ARG A 967 57.17 -17.69 -7.65
CA ARG A 967 57.60 -16.55 -6.81
C ARG A 967 56.56 -16.17 -5.76
N LEU A 968 55.26 -16.18 -6.11
CA LEU A 968 54.17 -15.95 -5.17
C LEU A 968 54.18 -17.00 -4.04
N MET A 969 54.23 -18.29 -4.39
CA MET A 969 54.26 -19.36 -3.40
C MET A 969 55.50 -19.28 -2.50
N GLN A 970 56.67 -18.93 -3.05
CA GLN A 970 57.89 -18.71 -2.28
C GLN A 970 57.77 -17.51 -1.33
N ALA A 971 57.20 -16.39 -1.79
CA ALA A 971 56.96 -15.20 -0.96
C ALA A 971 56.00 -15.50 0.21
N MET A 972 55.03 -16.39 0.00
CA MET A 972 54.11 -16.90 1.01
C MET A 972 54.72 -18.04 1.88
N GLN A 973 55.98 -18.40 1.67
CA GLN A 973 56.69 -19.50 2.35
C GLN A 973 56.06 -20.88 2.12
N ARG A 974 55.47 -21.10 0.94
CA ARG A 974 54.84 -22.35 0.49
C ARG A 974 55.64 -23.04 -0.62
N ASN A 975 56.91 -23.32 -0.34
CA ASN A 975 57.79 -24.05 -1.28
C ASN A 975 57.24 -25.43 -1.65
N ASP A 976 56.48 -26.05 -0.74
CA ASP A 976 55.77 -27.31 -0.96
C ASP A 976 54.76 -27.22 -2.11
N VAL A 977 54.17 -26.05 -2.34
CA VAL A 977 53.25 -25.79 -3.47
C VAL A 977 54.01 -25.28 -4.68
N ALA A 978 55.06 -24.49 -4.48
CA ALA A 978 55.89 -23.95 -5.55
C ALA A 978 56.58 -25.05 -6.39
N GLU A 979 56.99 -26.15 -5.76
CA GLU A 979 57.74 -27.26 -6.38
C GLU A 979 56.85 -28.44 -6.80
N ASP A 980 55.55 -28.41 -6.49
CA ASP A 980 54.63 -29.50 -6.82
C ASP A 980 54.25 -29.46 -8.31
N LEU A 981 54.53 -30.57 -9.01
CA LEU A 981 54.27 -30.73 -10.44
C LEU A 981 52.78 -30.57 -10.82
N ARG A 982 51.85 -30.71 -9.88
CA ARG A 982 50.41 -30.48 -10.13
C ARG A 982 50.09 -29.01 -10.42
N TYR A 983 50.94 -28.07 -10.01
CA TYR A 983 50.72 -26.62 -10.14
C TYR A 983 51.72 -25.96 -11.10
N ALA A 984 52.53 -26.75 -11.80
CA ALA A 984 53.63 -26.28 -12.64
C ALA A 984 53.16 -25.41 -13.83
N ASP A 985 51.98 -25.68 -14.37
CA ASP A 985 51.37 -24.94 -15.46
C ASP A 985 49.95 -24.45 -15.13
N ASN A 986 49.42 -23.53 -15.96
CA ASN A 986 48.10 -22.95 -15.72
C ASN A 986 46.98 -24.01 -15.77
N ALA A 987 47.08 -25.03 -16.62
CA ALA A 987 46.05 -26.07 -16.72
C ALA A 987 45.93 -26.87 -15.42
N GLY A 988 47.06 -27.26 -14.83
CA GLY A 988 47.12 -27.88 -13.51
C GLY A 988 46.55 -26.97 -12.43
N ARG A 989 46.91 -25.68 -12.42
CA ARG A 989 46.40 -24.70 -11.46
C ARG A 989 44.89 -24.47 -11.57
N VAL A 990 44.33 -24.42 -12.77
CA VAL A 990 42.89 -24.27 -13.01
C VAL A 990 42.10 -25.40 -12.36
N THR A 991 42.55 -26.64 -12.49
CA THR A 991 41.88 -27.79 -11.84
C THR A 991 41.95 -27.76 -10.30
N HIS A 992 42.82 -26.92 -9.73
CA HIS A 992 43.03 -26.78 -8.29
C HIS A 992 42.84 -25.34 -7.79
N GLN A 993 42.05 -24.53 -8.51
CA GLN A 993 41.91 -23.11 -8.23
C GLN A 993 41.47 -22.84 -6.80
N GLU A 994 40.44 -23.53 -6.31
CA GLU A 994 39.88 -23.32 -4.96
C GLU A 994 40.94 -23.53 -3.87
N PHE A 995 41.80 -24.54 -4.03
CA PHE A 995 42.90 -24.77 -3.10
C PHE A 995 43.91 -23.62 -3.13
N ILE A 996 44.34 -23.21 -4.32
CA ILE A 996 45.33 -22.13 -4.50
C ILE A 996 44.78 -20.81 -3.96
N ASP A 997 43.56 -20.44 -4.34
CA ASP A 997 42.89 -19.23 -3.86
C ASP A 997 42.71 -19.26 -2.34
N GLY A 998 42.36 -20.41 -1.77
CA GLY A 998 42.26 -20.60 -0.33
C GLY A 998 43.58 -20.36 0.39
N LEU A 999 44.70 -20.84 -0.17
CA LEU A 999 46.03 -20.61 0.41
C LEU A 999 46.43 -19.13 0.37
N ILE A 1000 46.20 -18.47 -0.75
CA ILE A 1000 46.50 -17.04 -0.92
C ILE A 1000 45.63 -16.24 0.04
N ALA A 1001 44.32 -16.52 0.11
CA ALA A 1001 43.39 -15.83 1.00
C ALA A 1001 43.77 -15.99 2.49
N VAL A 1002 44.20 -17.18 2.92
CA VAL A 1002 44.68 -17.39 4.30
C VAL A 1002 45.92 -16.56 4.59
N TRP A 1003 46.87 -16.51 3.65
CA TRP A 1003 48.08 -15.71 3.82
C TRP A 1003 47.78 -14.21 3.83
N THR A 1004 46.99 -13.69 2.88
CA THR A 1004 46.64 -12.27 2.85
C THR A 1004 45.87 -11.85 4.09
N ARG A 1005 44.99 -12.70 4.63
CA ARG A 1005 44.26 -12.44 5.89
C ARG A 1005 45.14 -12.29 7.13
N ALA A 1006 46.41 -12.71 7.07
CA ALA A 1006 47.36 -12.57 8.17
C ALA A 1006 48.23 -11.29 8.08
N HIS A 1007 48.14 -10.54 6.98
CA HIS A 1007 48.97 -9.36 6.70
C HIS A 1007 48.09 -8.17 6.32
N SER A 1008 48.52 -6.94 6.62
CA SER A 1008 47.85 -5.75 6.09
C SER A 1008 48.05 -5.63 4.58
N ALA A 1009 47.17 -4.92 3.87
CA ALA A 1009 47.31 -4.75 2.42
C ALA A 1009 48.65 -4.11 2.02
N ALA A 1010 49.16 -3.17 2.82
CA ALA A 1010 50.47 -2.54 2.58
C ALA A 1010 51.64 -3.54 2.72
N GLU A 1011 51.59 -4.42 3.73
CA GLU A 1011 52.61 -5.46 3.90
C GLU A 1011 52.56 -6.48 2.76
N VAL A 1012 51.35 -6.91 2.35
CA VAL A 1012 51.18 -7.81 1.20
C VAL A 1012 51.77 -7.20 -0.07
N ILE A 1013 51.41 -5.95 -0.37
CA ILE A 1013 51.93 -5.23 -1.54
C ILE A 1013 53.46 -5.19 -1.49
N GLN A 1014 54.03 -4.75 -0.36
CA GLN A 1014 55.48 -4.65 -0.20
C GLN A 1014 56.20 -6.00 -0.37
N ILE A 1015 55.66 -7.08 0.20
CA ILE A 1015 56.25 -8.43 0.09
C ILE A 1015 56.22 -8.91 -1.36
N LEU A 1016 55.08 -8.75 -2.04
CA LEU A 1016 54.90 -9.25 -3.40
C LEU A 1016 55.65 -8.40 -4.44
N GLU A 1017 55.70 -7.08 -4.27
CA GLU A 1017 56.54 -6.19 -5.10
C GLU A 1017 58.02 -6.57 -4.97
N ALA A 1018 58.52 -6.84 -3.76
CA ALA A 1018 59.90 -7.28 -3.53
C ALA A 1018 60.19 -8.66 -4.17
N ALA A 1019 59.16 -9.46 -4.42
CA ALA A 1019 59.24 -10.74 -5.10
C ALA A 1019 58.94 -10.65 -6.62
N ASP A 1020 58.77 -9.43 -7.16
CA ASP A 1020 58.40 -9.16 -8.55
C ASP A 1020 57.08 -9.86 -8.97
N VAL A 1021 56.12 -9.97 -8.05
CA VAL A 1021 54.78 -10.50 -8.27
C VAL A 1021 53.79 -9.33 -8.46
N PRO A 1022 53.04 -9.27 -9.57
CA PRO A 1022 52.02 -8.24 -9.79
C PRO A 1022 50.97 -8.24 -8.70
N VAL A 1023 50.91 -7.13 -7.96
CA VAL A 1023 49.95 -6.87 -6.89
C VAL A 1023 49.52 -5.41 -6.98
N GLY A 1024 48.27 -5.12 -6.64
CA GLY A 1024 47.80 -3.74 -6.57
C GLY A 1024 46.68 -3.55 -5.55
N PRO A 1025 46.54 -2.34 -4.99
CA PRO A 1025 45.40 -1.96 -4.15
C PRO A 1025 44.13 -1.75 -4.99
N ILE A 1026 42.97 -1.74 -4.33
CA ILE A 1026 41.71 -1.27 -4.90
C ILE A 1026 41.48 0.17 -4.45
N TYR A 1027 41.68 1.14 -5.35
CA TYR A 1027 41.58 2.57 -5.05
C TYR A 1027 40.16 3.13 -5.14
N SER A 1028 39.82 3.96 -4.15
CA SER A 1028 38.75 4.96 -4.22
C SER A 1028 39.24 6.25 -4.89
N VAL A 1029 38.34 7.19 -5.19
CA VAL A 1029 38.73 8.50 -5.74
C VAL A 1029 39.61 9.31 -4.77
N ALA A 1030 39.46 9.12 -3.45
CA ALA A 1030 40.30 9.77 -2.45
C ALA A 1030 41.75 9.23 -2.54
N ASP A 1031 41.91 7.91 -2.63
CA ASP A 1031 43.22 7.28 -2.80
C ASP A 1031 43.89 7.76 -4.10
N MET A 1032 43.14 7.83 -5.21
CA MET A 1032 43.65 8.34 -6.49
C MET A 1032 44.17 9.78 -6.38
N MET A 1033 43.46 10.65 -5.63
CA MET A 1033 43.84 12.05 -5.46
C MET A 1033 45.10 12.22 -4.58
N GLU A 1034 45.33 11.30 -3.65
CA GLU A 1034 46.50 11.33 -2.76
C GLU A 1034 47.72 10.60 -3.35
N ASP A 1035 47.52 9.71 -4.32
CA ASP A 1035 48.56 8.87 -4.89
C ASP A 1035 49.62 9.67 -5.68
N PRO A 1036 50.92 9.57 -5.32
CA PRO A 1036 51.98 10.30 -5.99
C PRO A 1036 52.15 9.96 -7.47
N HIS A 1037 51.83 8.73 -7.89
CA HIS A 1037 51.92 8.33 -9.29
C HIS A 1037 50.81 8.97 -10.13
N TYR A 1038 49.58 9.05 -9.63
CA TYR A 1038 48.49 9.77 -10.29
C TYR A 1038 48.82 11.25 -10.50
N GLN A 1039 49.41 11.88 -9.48
CA GLN A 1039 49.88 13.27 -9.55
C GLN A 1039 51.03 13.43 -10.56
N ALA A 1040 52.05 12.57 -10.49
CA ALA A 1040 53.20 12.61 -11.41
C ALA A 1040 52.78 12.34 -12.87
N ARG A 1041 51.77 11.50 -13.06
CA ARG A 1041 51.16 11.23 -14.37
C ARG A 1041 50.20 12.33 -14.80
N GLY A 1042 49.95 13.36 -14.00
CA GLY A 1042 49.11 14.51 -14.32
C GLY A 1042 47.72 14.10 -14.78
N LEU A 1043 47.05 13.26 -14.00
CA LEU A 1043 45.71 12.74 -14.29
C LEU A 1043 44.58 13.65 -13.79
N PHE A 1044 44.93 14.72 -13.08
CA PHE A 1044 44.01 15.71 -12.54
C PHE A 1044 44.35 17.10 -13.09
N GLU A 1045 43.34 17.80 -13.57
CA GLU A 1045 43.40 19.17 -14.05
C GLU A 1045 42.57 20.07 -13.14
N ARG A 1046 42.91 21.36 -13.09
CA ARG A 1046 42.19 22.36 -12.29
C ARG A 1046 41.44 23.31 -13.22
N VAL A 1047 40.20 23.61 -12.86
CA VAL A 1047 39.32 24.53 -13.58
C VAL A 1047 38.63 25.47 -12.60
N GLU A 1048 38.41 26.72 -13.02
CA GLU A 1048 37.70 27.70 -12.21
C GLU A 1048 36.19 27.58 -12.40
N THR A 1049 35.45 27.52 -11.29
CA THR A 1049 33.98 27.48 -11.27
C THR A 1049 33.43 28.61 -10.40
N PRO A 1050 32.11 28.91 -10.44
CA PRO A 1050 31.52 29.90 -9.54
C PRO A 1050 31.76 29.62 -8.04
N GLN A 1051 31.98 28.35 -7.66
CA GLN A 1051 32.31 27.94 -6.29
C GLN A 1051 33.80 27.99 -5.95
N GLY A 1052 34.66 28.31 -6.92
CA GLY A 1052 36.11 28.26 -6.82
C GLY A 1052 36.73 27.13 -7.65
N GLU A 1053 37.98 26.80 -7.34
CA GLU A 1053 38.77 25.82 -8.09
C GLU A 1053 38.18 24.40 -7.94
N LEU A 1054 37.87 23.75 -9.06
CA LEU A 1054 37.43 22.38 -9.15
C LEU A 1054 38.53 21.50 -9.78
N THR A 1055 38.72 20.31 -9.24
CA THR A 1055 39.55 19.28 -9.88
C THR A 1055 38.71 18.42 -10.81
N ILE A 1056 39.16 18.22 -12.04
CA ILE A 1056 38.54 17.33 -13.03
C ILE A 1056 39.58 16.35 -13.59
N PRO A 1057 39.17 15.18 -14.11
CA PRO A 1057 40.11 14.23 -14.70
C PRO A 1057 40.64 14.73 -16.04
N ALA A 1058 41.93 14.53 -16.30
CA ALA A 1058 42.52 14.70 -17.63
C ALA A 1058 41.97 13.65 -18.62
N ILE A 1059 41.93 13.98 -19.91
CA ILE A 1059 41.52 13.04 -20.97
C ILE A 1059 42.77 12.44 -21.62
N LEU A 1060 42.73 11.14 -21.91
CA LEU A 1060 43.85 10.35 -22.44
C LEU A 1060 43.63 10.05 -23.94
N PRO A 1061 44.70 9.79 -24.72
CA PRO A 1061 46.10 9.57 -24.32
C PRO A 1061 46.92 10.85 -24.10
N LYS A 1062 48.10 10.71 -23.48
CA LYS A 1062 49.10 11.80 -23.39
C LYS A 1062 49.97 11.84 -24.65
N LEU A 1063 49.86 12.91 -25.42
CA LEU A 1063 50.64 13.14 -26.63
C LEU A 1063 51.83 14.04 -26.31
N SER A 1064 53.03 13.68 -26.76
CA SER A 1064 54.27 14.39 -26.41
C SER A 1064 54.43 15.74 -27.11
N ALA A 1065 53.88 15.89 -28.32
CA ALA A 1065 54.03 17.09 -29.15
C ALA A 1065 52.76 17.94 -29.24
N SER A 1066 51.59 17.34 -28.98
CA SER A 1066 50.27 17.98 -29.08
C SER A 1066 49.38 17.52 -27.91
N PRO A 1067 49.79 17.78 -26.65
CA PRO A 1067 48.99 17.38 -25.50
C PRO A 1067 47.64 18.07 -25.54
N GLY A 1068 46.59 17.36 -25.15
CA GLY A 1068 45.29 18.00 -24.88
C GLY A 1068 45.35 18.82 -23.60
N ALA A 1069 44.41 19.74 -23.46
CA ALA A 1069 44.30 20.62 -22.30
C ALA A 1069 42.86 21.07 -22.07
N THR A 1070 42.53 21.39 -20.82
CA THR A 1070 41.27 22.06 -20.48
C THR A 1070 41.50 23.57 -20.34
N ASP A 1071 40.82 24.37 -21.15
CA ASP A 1071 40.88 25.83 -21.12
C ASP A 1071 39.76 26.43 -20.23
N TRP A 1072 38.55 25.85 -20.27
CA TRP A 1072 37.43 26.23 -19.41
C TRP A 1072 36.48 25.04 -19.16
N PRO A 1073 35.74 24.99 -18.04
CA PRO A 1073 34.88 23.86 -17.66
C PRO A 1073 33.53 23.79 -18.38
N GLY A 1074 33.34 24.57 -19.45
CA GLY A 1074 32.06 24.76 -20.11
C GLY A 1074 31.23 25.89 -19.49
N GLY A 1075 30.71 26.76 -20.34
CA GLY A 1075 29.92 27.94 -19.93
C GLY A 1075 28.46 27.62 -19.59
N GLU A 1076 27.75 28.65 -19.17
CA GLU A 1076 26.30 28.61 -18.97
C GLU A 1076 25.56 28.37 -20.28
N VAL A 1077 24.31 27.93 -20.19
CA VAL A 1077 23.48 27.63 -21.37
C VAL A 1077 23.37 28.85 -22.27
N GLY A 1078 23.74 28.70 -23.54
CA GLY A 1078 23.62 29.74 -24.56
C GLY A 1078 24.66 30.86 -24.48
N THR A 1079 25.74 30.69 -23.69
CA THR A 1079 26.78 31.73 -23.53
C THR A 1079 27.38 32.20 -24.86
N TYR A 1080 27.42 31.34 -25.88
CA TYR A 1080 28.00 31.63 -27.19
C TYR A 1080 26.96 31.80 -28.32
N THR A 1081 25.66 31.81 -28.01
CA THR A 1081 24.59 31.85 -29.03
C THR A 1081 24.74 33.06 -29.95
N THR A 1082 24.92 34.29 -29.43
CA THR A 1082 25.09 35.47 -30.30
C THR A 1082 26.34 35.40 -31.15
N GLU A 1083 27.49 35.09 -30.55
CA GLU A 1083 28.78 35.05 -31.24
C GLU A 1083 28.74 34.09 -32.44
N MET A 1084 28.25 32.87 -32.21
CA MET A 1084 28.21 31.83 -33.24
C MET A 1084 27.21 32.14 -34.33
N LEU A 1085 26.03 32.65 -34.01
CA LEU A 1085 25.02 32.95 -35.03
C LEU A 1085 25.38 34.16 -35.90
N LEU A 1086 26.02 35.19 -35.33
CA LEU A 1086 26.60 36.28 -36.13
C LEU A 1086 27.69 35.74 -37.08
N SER A 1087 28.51 34.78 -36.63
CA SER A 1087 29.60 34.21 -37.45
C SER A 1087 29.10 33.48 -38.70
N VAL A 1088 27.90 32.89 -38.64
CA VAL A 1088 27.24 32.26 -39.79
C VAL A 1088 26.25 33.20 -40.50
N GLY A 1089 26.35 34.50 -40.26
CA GLY A 1089 25.67 35.54 -41.03
C GLY A 1089 24.21 35.79 -40.67
N TYR A 1090 23.81 35.59 -39.40
CA TYR A 1090 22.59 36.21 -38.87
C TYR A 1090 22.86 37.68 -38.53
N SER A 1091 21.86 38.55 -38.69
CA SER A 1091 21.92 39.94 -38.22
C SER A 1091 21.44 40.05 -36.77
N GLU A 1092 21.77 41.14 -36.08
CA GLU A 1092 21.24 41.42 -34.73
C GLU A 1092 19.70 41.46 -34.69
N GLU A 1093 19.07 41.87 -35.79
CA GLU A 1093 17.61 41.87 -35.93
C GLU A 1093 17.05 40.43 -36.00
N ASP A 1094 17.71 39.54 -36.75
CA ASP A 1094 17.33 38.12 -36.79
C ASP A 1094 17.47 37.46 -35.41
N LEU A 1095 18.55 37.77 -34.67
CA LEU A 1095 18.78 37.23 -33.33
C LEU A 1095 17.73 37.73 -32.33
N ALA A 1096 17.35 39.00 -32.40
CA ALA A 1096 16.27 39.54 -31.58
C ALA A 1096 14.93 38.85 -31.88
N ALA A 1097 14.63 38.61 -33.16
CA ALA A 1097 13.43 37.90 -33.56
C ALA A 1097 13.40 36.46 -33.03
N LEU A 1098 14.48 35.69 -33.23
CA LEU A 1098 14.61 34.30 -32.78
C LEU A 1098 14.53 34.15 -31.25
N ARG A 1099 15.10 35.09 -30.50
CA ARG A 1099 14.97 35.11 -29.03
C ARG A 1099 13.53 35.36 -28.58
N ASN A 1100 12.87 36.34 -29.22
CA ASN A 1100 11.50 36.71 -28.87
C ASN A 1100 10.50 35.58 -29.16
N SER A 1101 10.77 34.74 -30.16
CA SER A 1101 9.98 33.55 -30.48
C SER A 1101 10.36 32.31 -29.67
N GLY A 1102 11.44 32.35 -28.87
CA GLY A 1102 11.93 31.20 -28.11
C GLY A 1102 12.60 30.12 -28.98
N ASP A 1103 13.08 30.50 -30.16
CA ASP A 1103 13.81 29.62 -31.07
C ASP A 1103 15.29 29.48 -30.69
N ILE A 1104 15.86 30.47 -29.99
CA ILE A 1104 17.23 30.47 -29.44
C ILE A 1104 17.27 31.03 -28.03
#